data_AF-A0A7Y8IFL9-F1
#
_entry.id   AF-A0A7Y8IFL9-F1
#
_cell.length_a   1.000
_cell.length_b   1.000
_cell.length_c   1.000
_cell.angle_alpha   90.00
_cell.angle_beta   90.00
_cell.angle_gamma   90.00
#
_symmetry.space_group_name_H-M   'P 1'
#
loop_
_entity.id
_entity.type
_entity.pdbx_description
1 polymer ?
#
loop_
_entity_poly.entity_id
_entity_poly.type
_entity_poly.pdbx_seq_one_letter_code
_entity_poly.pdbx_strand_id
1 'polypeptide(L)'
;MSEKEKRVLLGNEAIARGLVEAGCQFFAAYPGTPSSEILPAVVRFKEENDLDIYVEWSTNEKVAFENALAVSYTGKRAAVAMKQVGLNVAADPLMSSAYIGTIGGFVIVVCDDPGPYSSQTEQDTRFMAMFAKVPVFDPANPREAQEMLPTAFEISEKYQIPVILRPVLRVSHAQQTVSFHPVRKMERRAAFQHNPERWSATPRFRFTLHKQLNAKLKHIAEEFNSMTSLNFIENDRDRAVLGIIAGGIGYAIARDILLEKGLQKEIPILKIGTPFPFPNAIVEAFLQKCDHLLILEETEPVIELQIRDKSKVIGRLDGTIPNEGEMLPETIAQVIGDLCRRFSIPIEESTSTLSLEKMVAGLGLPVRRPTLCSGCPHRASFFAIKKAFPNGIFPSDIGCYTLGMNMEAVDTCHDMGAAITIASGLYQAYHQDGKEMPIIATIGDSTFYHSGTQGLLNAVYNGARFVLVILDNSTTAMTGMQPTPETGITADGHPGRSLSIEELVKGCGVRYIRVVNPYDIKGMISETEKAYRYTQQRDGGMAVLIARYPCVIHQKDQLKIKPIKVEIRHIPPPEKGLPPVKSGAMDRSLLPVYQEEACAQCDTCMIQCPEQAISRTESGYVIDYDRCTGCRVCVVECPTSAIEMPSVGACIGCGFCLKRFECPSLVRREDGRVEINRLTCVDCGLCMEVCAQEAIYQVS
;
A
#
# COMPACT_ATOMS: atom_id res chain seq x y z
N MET A 1 44.78 13.25 5.21
CA MET A 1 43.52 12.68 5.74
C MET A 1 42.45 12.95 4.70
N SER A 2 42.02 11.96 3.92
CA SER A 2 40.92 12.21 2.97
C SER A 2 39.64 12.39 3.78
N GLU A 3 38.94 13.50 3.60
CA GLU A 3 37.63 13.73 4.21
C GLU A 3 36.70 12.55 3.85
N LYS A 4 36.06 11.95 4.86
CA LYS A 4 35.01 10.96 4.63
C LYS A 4 33.91 11.65 3.84
N GLU A 5 33.60 11.13 2.66
CA GLU A 5 32.51 11.61 1.82
C GLU A 5 31.20 11.64 2.63
N LYS A 6 30.43 12.72 2.48
CA LYS A 6 29.12 12.89 3.12
C LYS A 6 28.10 13.24 2.07
N ARG A 7 26.92 12.61 2.13
CA ARG A 7 25.78 12.92 1.27
C ARG A 7 24.50 13.05 2.09
N VAL A 8 23.58 13.88 1.63
CA VAL A 8 22.21 13.89 2.14
C VAL A 8 21.48 12.74 1.46
N LEU A 9 21.02 11.79 2.27
CA LEU A 9 20.35 10.58 1.80
C LEU A 9 18.97 10.45 2.44
N LEU A 10 18.03 9.88 1.70
CA LEU A 10 16.81 9.30 2.26
C LEU A 10 17.17 8.12 3.19
N GLY A 11 16.36 7.80 4.19
CA GLY A 11 16.52 6.63 5.05
C GLY A 11 16.76 5.34 4.30
N ASN A 12 15.93 5.06 3.30
CA ASN A 12 16.07 3.90 2.43
C ASN A 12 17.41 3.87 1.67
N GLU A 13 17.92 5.04 1.27
CA GLU A 13 19.23 5.14 0.64
C GLU A 13 20.38 4.94 1.66
N ALA A 14 20.20 5.38 2.91
CA ALA A 14 21.16 5.13 3.98
C ALA A 14 21.24 3.62 4.31
N ILE A 15 20.10 2.92 4.34
CA ILE A 15 20.02 1.46 4.47
C ILE A 15 20.75 0.80 3.29
N ALA A 16 20.45 1.20 2.06
CA ALA A 16 21.12 0.69 0.87
C ALA A 16 22.65 0.88 0.94
N ARG A 17 23.09 2.06 1.41
CA ARG A 17 24.50 2.34 1.64
C ARG A 17 25.11 1.39 2.67
N GLY A 18 24.45 1.17 3.80
CA GLY A 18 24.92 0.24 4.84
C GLY A 18 24.98 -1.22 4.36
N LEU A 19 24.06 -1.65 3.49
CA LEU A 19 24.08 -3.00 2.89
C LEU A 19 25.32 -3.19 2.00
N VAL A 20 25.62 -2.17 1.17
CA VAL A 20 26.80 -2.16 0.31
C VAL A 20 28.08 -2.11 1.15
N GLU A 21 28.16 -1.23 2.15
CA GLU A 21 29.31 -1.12 3.04
C GLU A 21 29.60 -2.41 3.82
N ALA A 22 28.54 -3.12 4.21
CA ALA A 22 28.64 -4.42 4.87
C ALA A 22 29.04 -5.57 3.92
N GLY A 23 29.26 -5.32 2.63
CA GLY A 23 29.69 -6.35 1.67
C GLY A 23 28.60 -7.36 1.35
N CYS A 24 27.33 -6.92 1.29
CA CYS A 24 26.24 -7.72 0.76
C CYS A 24 26.53 -8.14 -0.69
N GLN A 25 26.27 -9.40 -1.04
CA GLN A 25 26.56 -9.97 -2.38
C GLN A 25 25.30 -10.34 -3.16
N PHE A 26 24.15 -10.39 -2.49
CA PHE A 26 22.84 -10.68 -3.08
C PHE A 26 21.77 -9.86 -2.38
N PHE A 27 20.96 -9.13 -3.15
CA PHE A 27 19.86 -8.35 -2.63
C PHE A 27 18.59 -8.58 -3.46
N ALA A 28 17.49 -8.94 -2.80
CA ALA A 28 16.19 -9.07 -3.47
C ALA A 28 15.13 -8.27 -2.72
N ALA A 29 14.10 -7.82 -3.44
CA ALA A 29 12.95 -7.17 -2.83
C ALA A 29 11.70 -7.39 -3.68
N TYR A 30 10.53 -7.15 -3.09
CA TYR A 30 9.29 -6.89 -3.83
C TYR A 30 8.90 -5.41 -3.63
N PRO A 31 8.39 -4.71 -4.65
CA PRO A 31 8.03 -3.30 -4.51
C PRO A 31 6.93 -3.07 -3.46
N GLY A 32 7.20 -2.21 -2.47
CA GLY A 32 6.24 -1.90 -1.41
C GLY A 32 6.70 -0.72 -0.57
N THR A 33 5.94 0.36 -0.56
CA THR A 33 6.20 1.52 0.30
C THR A 33 5.98 1.12 1.78
N PRO A 34 6.88 1.50 2.71
CA PRO A 34 7.99 2.45 2.55
C PRO A 34 9.38 1.83 2.34
N SER A 35 9.50 0.68 1.68
CA SER A 35 10.79 0.00 1.45
C SER A 35 11.34 0.12 0.01
N SER A 36 10.52 0.57 -0.94
CA SER A 36 10.78 0.52 -2.38
C SER A 36 12.07 1.19 -2.84
N GLU A 37 12.51 2.25 -2.18
CA GLU A 37 13.67 3.05 -2.60
C GLU A 37 15.00 2.40 -2.22
N ILE A 38 15.00 1.36 -1.38
CA ILE A 38 16.23 0.65 -0.97
C ILE A 38 16.87 -0.01 -2.19
N LEU A 39 16.09 -0.73 -3.02
CA LEU A 39 16.64 -1.48 -4.14
C LEU A 39 17.29 -0.59 -5.21
N PRO A 40 16.62 0.45 -5.74
CA PRO A 40 17.25 1.35 -6.71
C PRO A 40 18.50 2.01 -6.15
N ALA A 41 18.54 2.31 -4.85
CA ALA A 41 19.73 2.85 -4.20
C ALA A 41 20.87 1.81 -4.12
N VAL A 42 20.57 0.53 -3.88
CA VAL A 42 21.58 -0.55 -3.94
C VAL A 42 22.14 -0.67 -5.36
N VAL A 43 21.30 -0.64 -6.40
CA VAL A 43 21.74 -0.65 -7.81
C VAL A 43 22.69 0.52 -8.08
N ARG A 44 22.29 1.73 -7.70
CA ARG A 44 23.13 2.93 -7.86
C ARG A 44 24.47 2.80 -7.14
N PHE A 45 24.48 2.40 -5.87
CA PHE A 45 25.73 2.26 -5.12
C PHE A 45 26.60 1.09 -5.59
N LYS A 46 26.00 0.02 -6.12
CA LYS A 46 26.72 -1.06 -6.80
C LYS A 46 27.50 -0.53 -8.01
N GLU A 47 26.85 0.27 -8.86
CA GLU A 47 27.48 0.88 -10.04
C GLU A 47 28.56 1.90 -9.64
N GLU A 48 28.27 2.79 -8.70
CA GLU A 48 29.23 3.80 -8.21
C GLU A 48 30.53 3.19 -7.65
N ASN A 49 30.48 1.96 -7.13
CA ASN A 49 31.59 1.30 -6.45
C ASN A 49 32.15 0.08 -7.21
N ASP A 50 31.68 -0.18 -8.44
CA ASP A 50 32.07 -1.32 -9.27
C ASP A 50 31.99 -2.66 -8.52
N LEU A 51 30.79 -2.97 -8.00
CA LEU A 51 30.55 -4.14 -7.16
C LEU A 51 29.77 -5.23 -7.90
N ASP A 52 30.15 -6.48 -7.64
CA ASP A 52 29.43 -7.67 -8.13
C ASP A 52 28.34 -8.11 -7.14
N ILE A 53 27.31 -7.27 -7.01
CA ILE A 53 26.11 -7.57 -6.23
C ILE A 53 25.00 -8.01 -7.18
N TYR A 54 24.45 -9.21 -6.99
CA TYR A 54 23.24 -9.60 -7.70
C TYR A 54 22.02 -8.91 -7.07
N VAL A 55 21.18 -8.27 -7.89
CA VAL A 55 20.02 -7.50 -7.43
C VAL A 55 18.79 -7.85 -8.26
N GLU A 56 17.65 -8.10 -7.62
CA GLU A 56 16.39 -8.39 -8.34
C GLU A 56 15.14 -7.84 -7.65
N TRP A 57 14.17 -7.41 -8.48
CA TRP A 57 12.76 -7.36 -8.10
C TRP A 57 12.19 -8.76 -8.29
N SER A 58 11.84 -9.43 -7.19
CA SER A 58 11.18 -10.73 -7.26
C SER A 58 9.68 -10.57 -7.48
N THR A 59 8.98 -11.66 -7.81
CA THR A 59 7.53 -11.62 -8.06
C THR A 59 6.70 -11.39 -6.79
N ASN A 60 7.20 -11.80 -5.63
CA ASN A 60 6.63 -11.51 -4.30
C ASN A 60 7.70 -11.65 -3.21
N GLU A 61 7.37 -11.29 -1.98
CA GLU A 61 8.30 -11.31 -0.84
C GLU A 61 8.75 -12.71 -0.47
N LYS A 62 7.89 -13.73 -0.62
CA LYS A 62 8.27 -15.13 -0.36
C LYS A 62 9.42 -15.56 -1.28
N VAL A 63 9.30 -15.29 -2.57
CA VAL A 63 10.34 -15.60 -3.56
C VAL A 63 11.62 -14.79 -3.28
N ALA A 64 11.50 -13.49 -3.00
CA ALA A 64 12.64 -12.65 -2.64
C ALA A 64 13.39 -13.19 -1.41
N PHE A 65 12.64 -13.56 -0.38
CA PHE A 65 13.17 -14.11 0.87
C PHE A 65 13.89 -15.43 0.64
N GLU A 66 13.26 -16.37 -0.06
CA GLU A 66 13.81 -17.70 -0.31
C GLU A 66 15.07 -17.66 -1.17
N ASN A 67 15.10 -16.81 -2.20
CA ASN A 67 16.29 -16.61 -3.04
C ASN A 67 17.46 -16.07 -2.21
N ALA A 68 17.24 -15.00 -1.42
CA ALA A 68 18.27 -14.42 -0.56
C ALA A 68 18.74 -15.39 0.54
N LEU A 69 17.80 -16.09 1.17
CA LEU A 69 18.07 -17.10 2.19
C LEU A 69 18.93 -18.23 1.62
N ALA A 70 18.62 -18.74 0.43
CA ALA A 70 19.39 -19.79 -0.22
C ALA A 70 20.84 -19.37 -0.50
N VAL A 71 21.06 -18.11 -0.90
CA VAL A 71 22.42 -17.58 -1.06
C VAL A 71 23.19 -17.58 0.26
N SER A 72 22.53 -17.25 1.37
CA SER A 72 23.16 -17.29 2.71
C SER A 72 23.66 -18.69 3.10
N TYR A 73 23.05 -19.77 2.59
CA TYR A 73 23.51 -21.14 2.85
C TYR A 73 24.89 -21.43 2.25
N THR A 74 25.30 -20.65 1.25
CA THR A 74 26.58 -20.81 0.55
C THR A 74 27.74 -20.07 1.22
N GLY A 75 27.49 -19.33 2.31
CA GLY A 75 28.46 -18.49 3.00
C GLY A 75 28.54 -17.03 2.52
N LYS A 76 27.86 -16.70 1.42
CA LYS A 76 27.73 -15.31 0.93
C LYS A 76 26.78 -14.50 1.80
N ARG A 77 27.04 -13.19 1.92
CA ARG A 77 26.12 -12.26 2.58
C ARG A 77 24.95 -11.95 1.65
N ALA A 78 23.73 -12.02 2.18
CA ALA A 78 22.51 -11.73 1.44
C ALA A 78 21.58 -10.84 2.26
N ALA A 79 20.73 -10.07 1.60
CA ALA A 79 19.67 -9.35 2.26
C ALA A 79 18.39 -9.35 1.42
N VAL A 80 17.26 -9.17 2.11
CA VAL A 80 15.95 -8.99 1.50
C VAL A 80 15.28 -7.76 2.10
N ALA A 81 14.54 -7.00 1.29
CA ALA A 81 13.74 -5.88 1.78
C ALA A 81 12.25 -6.04 1.44
N MET A 82 11.41 -5.63 2.37
CA MET A 82 9.96 -5.60 2.25
C MET A 82 9.35 -4.66 3.29
N LYS A 83 8.04 -4.40 3.20
CA LYS A 83 7.26 -3.78 4.27
C LYS A 83 6.72 -4.84 5.24
N GLN A 84 6.19 -4.43 6.39
CA GLN A 84 5.62 -5.31 7.41
C GLN A 84 4.58 -6.30 6.88
N VAL A 85 3.67 -5.89 6.00
CA VAL A 85 2.67 -6.83 5.43
C VAL A 85 3.29 -7.83 4.45
N GLY A 86 4.40 -7.45 3.79
CA GLY A 86 5.16 -8.34 2.94
C GLY A 86 5.85 -9.46 3.74
N LEU A 87 6.23 -9.18 5.00
CA LEU A 87 6.73 -10.21 5.90
C LEU A 87 5.67 -11.28 6.21
N ASN A 88 4.37 -10.95 6.15
CA ASN A 88 3.30 -11.95 6.27
C ASN A 88 3.32 -12.92 5.09
N VAL A 89 3.56 -12.42 3.87
CA VAL A 89 3.72 -13.26 2.67
C VAL A 89 4.94 -14.18 2.81
N ALA A 90 6.02 -13.67 3.43
CA ALA A 90 7.23 -14.42 3.73
C ALA A 90 7.25 -15.12 5.11
N ALA A 91 6.11 -15.25 5.80
CA ALA A 91 6.10 -15.75 7.18
C ALA A 91 6.57 -17.21 7.29
N ASP A 92 6.14 -18.08 6.37
CA ASP A 92 6.54 -19.48 6.36
C ASP A 92 8.07 -19.68 6.25
N PRO A 93 8.77 -19.09 5.25
CA PRO A 93 10.22 -19.20 5.20
C PRO A 93 10.92 -18.47 6.36
N LEU A 94 10.37 -17.37 6.89
CA LEU A 94 10.88 -16.71 8.10
C LEU A 94 10.92 -17.69 9.28
N MET A 95 9.80 -18.34 9.59
CA MET A 95 9.68 -19.29 10.71
C MET A 95 10.68 -20.45 10.55
N SER A 96 10.77 -21.02 9.34
CA SER A 96 11.67 -22.14 9.07
C SER A 96 13.14 -21.73 9.15
N SER A 97 13.49 -20.52 8.66
CA SER A 97 14.85 -20.00 8.61
C SER A 97 15.49 -19.79 9.98
N ALA A 98 14.70 -19.46 11.02
CA ALA A 98 15.21 -19.35 12.38
C ALA A 98 15.78 -20.67 12.92
N TYR A 99 15.21 -21.81 12.48
CA TYR A 99 15.61 -23.14 12.93
C TYR A 99 16.82 -23.64 12.15
N ILE A 100 16.75 -23.61 10.82
CA ILE A 100 17.83 -24.10 9.94
C ILE A 100 19.00 -23.12 9.88
N GLY A 101 18.77 -21.84 10.20
CA GLY A 101 19.79 -20.80 10.27
C GLY A 101 20.45 -20.50 8.92
N THR A 102 21.57 -19.79 8.99
CA THR A 102 22.35 -19.36 7.82
C THR A 102 23.84 -19.71 7.96
N ILE A 103 24.65 -19.53 6.92
CA ILE A 103 26.12 -19.65 7.01
C ILE A 103 26.76 -18.29 6.79
N GLY A 104 26.43 -17.64 5.67
CA GLY A 104 26.68 -16.22 5.47
C GLY A 104 25.62 -15.38 6.18
N GLY A 105 25.95 -14.11 6.43
CA GLY A 105 25.01 -13.24 7.11
C GLY A 105 23.79 -12.96 6.24
N PHE A 106 22.61 -13.04 6.86
CA PHE A 106 21.33 -12.80 6.21
C PHE A 106 20.54 -11.75 7.00
N VAL A 107 20.34 -10.60 6.37
CA VAL A 107 19.59 -9.48 6.94
C VAL A 107 18.26 -9.32 6.23
N ILE A 108 17.20 -9.19 7.02
CA ILE A 108 15.83 -8.95 6.57
C ILE A 108 15.50 -7.51 6.94
N VAL A 109 15.40 -6.63 5.96
CA VAL A 109 14.96 -5.24 6.18
C VAL A 109 13.44 -5.20 6.07
N VAL A 110 12.78 -4.83 7.16
CA VAL A 110 11.32 -4.77 7.22
C VAL A 110 10.88 -3.38 7.63
N CYS A 111 10.36 -2.62 6.68
CA CYS A 111 9.91 -1.25 6.95
C CYS A 111 8.46 -1.25 7.45
N ASP A 112 8.24 -0.82 8.70
CA ASP A 112 6.90 -0.71 9.30
C ASP A 112 6.25 0.64 8.93
N ASP A 113 4.91 0.65 8.81
CA ASP A 113 4.09 1.82 8.41
C ASP A 113 3.05 2.12 9.51
N PRO A 114 3.46 2.72 10.64
CA PRO A 114 2.54 3.18 11.68
C PRO A 114 1.66 4.32 11.15
N GLY A 115 0.40 4.38 11.57
CA GLY A 115 -0.58 5.35 11.06
C GLY A 115 -1.04 5.09 9.63
N PRO A 116 -1.31 3.82 9.29
CA PRO A 116 -0.90 3.17 8.03
C PRO A 116 -1.17 4.04 6.80
N TYR A 117 -0.13 4.67 6.26
CA TYR A 117 -0.24 5.62 5.15
C TYR A 117 -0.40 4.94 3.79
N SER A 118 0.19 3.75 3.66
CA SER A 118 0.26 2.97 2.43
C SER A 118 -0.10 1.50 2.64
N SER A 119 -0.61 1.16 3.83
CA SER A 119 -0.91 -0.19 4.29
C SER A 119 -2.38 -0.32 4.68
N GLN A 120 -2.91 -1.54 4.65
CA GLN A 120 -4.28 -1.81 5.09
C GLN A 120 -4.39 -2.04 6.60
N THR A 121 -3.25 -2.29 7.26
CA THR A 121 -3.17 -2.61 8.68
C THR A 121 -1.91 -2.02 9.30
N GLU A 122 -2.01 -1.59 10.55
CA GLU A 122 -0.86 -1.38 11.42
C GLU A 122 -0.36 -2.72 11.95
N GLN A 123 0.94 -2.97 11.89
CA GLN A 123 1.57 -4.18 12.41
C GLN A 123 2.95 -3.84 12.96
N ASP A 124 3.38 -4.59 13.96
CA ASP A 124 4.69 -4.44 14.57
C ASP A 124 5.57 -5.65 14.27
N THR A 125 6.61 -5.45 13.45
CA THR A 125 7.54 -6.51 13.08
C THR A 125 8.23 -7.14 14.29
N ARG A 126 8.38 -6.44 15.41
CA ARG A 126 9.06 -6.97 16.61
C ARG A 126 8.25 -8.11 17.23
N PHE A 127 6.92 -8.09 17.15
CA PHE A 127 6.10 -9.23 17.57
C PHE A 127 6.27 -10.46 16.68
N MET A 128 6.28 -10.25 15.35
CA MET A 128 6.58 -11.34 14.41
C MET A 128 7.96 -11.93 14.68
N ALA A 129 8.95 -11.08 14.98
CA ALA A 129 10.30 -11.49 15.32
C ALA A 129 10.38 -12.27 16.64
N MET A 130 9.64 -11.85 17.68
CA MET A 130 9.50 -12.61 18.93
C MET A 130 8.90 -14.00 18.69
N PHE A 131 7.85 -14.07 17.89
CA PHE A 131 7.18 -15.33 17.54
C PHE A 131 8.10 -16.24 16.72
N ALA A 132 8.77 -15.68 15.71
CA ALA A 132 9.72 -16.38 14.84
C ALA A 132 11.08 -16.68 15.50
N LYS A 133 11.38 -16.09 16.66
CA LYS A 133 12.67 -16.20 17.36
C LYS A 133 13.85 -15.64 16.55
N VAL A 134 13.65 -14.49 15.89
CA VAL A 134 14.66 -13.81 15.06
C VAL A 134 15.11 -12.50 15.70
N PRO A 135 16.41 -12.24 15.92
CA PRO A 135 16.92 -10.99 16.49
C PRO A 135 16.56 -9.74 15.67
N VAL A 136 16.41 -8.60 16.34
CA VAL A 136 15.96 -7.32 15.77
C VAL A 136 16.91 -6.18 16.13
N PHE A 137 17.21 -5.36 15.13
CA PHE A 137 17.81 -4.03 15.24
C PHE A 137 16.76 -2.98 14.87
N ASP A 138 16.58 -1.96 15.71
CA ASP A 138 15.50 -0.98 15.65
C ASP A 138 16.10 0.46 15.62
N PRO A 139 16.45 0.99 14.44
CA PRO A 139 17.14 2.26 14.29
C PRO A 139 16.23 3.46 14.60
N ALA A 140 16.81 4.51 15.18
CA ALA A 140 16.09 5.75 15.50
C ALA A 140 16.16 6.82 14.41
N ASN A 141 17.03 6.66 13.40
CA ASN A 141 17.23 7.63 12.32
C ASN A 141 17.99 7.00 11.12
N PRO A 142 18.02 7.66 9.95
CA PRO A 142 18.71 7.17 8.75
C PRO A 142 20.17 6.74 8.96
N ARG A 143 20.98 7.54 9.67
CA ARG A 143 22.39 7.23 9.93
C ARG A 143 22.53 5.96 10.75
N GLU A 144 21.73 5.82 11.80
CA GLU A 144 21.77 4.62 12.62
C GLU A 144 21.36 3.36 11.83
N ALA A 145 20.36 3.48 10.94
CA ALA A 145 19.96 2.37 10.07
C ALA A 145 21.11 1.89 9.16
N GLN A 146 21.95 2.81 8.66
CA GLN A 146 23.19 2.47 7.95
C GLN A 146 24.20 1.79 8.89
N GLU A 147 24.46 2.37 10.06
CA GLU A 147 25.51 1.94 11.00
C GLU A 147 25.22 0.58 11.67
N MET A 148 23.94 0.20 11.81
CA MET A 148 23.55 -1.09 12.39
C MET A 148 23.82 -2.28 11.46
N LEU A 149 23.86 -2.09 10.15
CA LEU A 149 23.92 -3.18 9.17
C LEU A 149 25.19 -4.04 9.24
N PRO A 150 26.41 -3.48 9.35
CA PRO A 150 27.63 -4.29 9.54
C PRO A 150 27.52 -5.23 10.75
N THR A 151 27.05 -4.71 11.89
CA THR A 151 26.84 -5.48 13.12
C THR A 151 25.76 -6.54 12.96
N ALA A 152 24.65 -6.22 12.27
CA ALA A 152 23.59 -7.19 11.99
C ALA A 152 24.08 -8.39 11.17
N PHE A 153 24.89 -8.14 10.14
CA PHE A 153 25.53 -9.22 9.37
C PHE A 153 26.51 -10.04 10.22
N GLU A 154 27.29 -9.41 11.09
CA GLU A 154 28.25 -10.09 11.96
C GLU A 154 27.55 -10.98 13.00
N ILE A 155 26.46 -10.50 13.61
CA ILE A 155 25.62 -11.29 14.52
C ILE A 155 24.98 -12.46 13.78
N SER A 156 24.46 -12.22 12.57
CA SER A 156 23.88 -13.27 11.74
C SER A 156 24.89 -14.38 11.42
N GLU A 157 26.13 -14.03 11.07
CA GLU A 157 27.21 -14.98 10.79
C GLU A 157 27.68 -15.73 12.03
N LYS A 158 27.91 -15.01 13.13
CA LYS A 158 28.41 -15.56 14.39
C LYS A 158 27.45 -16.60 14.97
N TYR A 159 26.15 -16.31 14.96
CA TYR A 159 25.13 -17.21 15.51
C TYR A 159 24.43 -18.06 14.45
N GLN A 160 24.78 -17.90 13.18
CA GLN A 160 24.18 -18.62 12.06
C GLN A 160 22.64 -18.54 12.11
N ILE A 161 22.11 -17.31 12.15
CA ILE A 161 20.69 -16.99 12.30
C ILE A 161 20.33 -15.79 11.42
N PRO A 162 19.14 -15.74 10.78
CA PRO A 162 18.65 -14.49 10.19
C PRO A 162 18.58 -13.36 11.24
N VAL A 163 18.68 -12.11 10.80
CA VAL A 163 18.52 -10.92 11.65
C VAL A 163 17.61 -9.92 10.94
N ILE A 164 16.74 -9.26 11.69
CA ILE A 164 15.85 -8.21 11.19
C ILE A 164 16.44 -6.83 11.48
N LEU A 165 16.42 -5.94 10.49
CA LEU A 165 16.51 -4.49 10.68
C LEU A 165 15.11 -3.91 10.44
N ARG A 166 14.56 -3.21 11.44
CA ARG A 166 13.19 -2.68 11.40
C ARG A 166 13.18 -1.15 11.44
N PRO A 167 13.31 -0.46 10.32
CA PRO A 167 12.96 0.96 10.27
C PRO A 167 11.43 1.14 10.26
N VAL A 168 10.97 2.31 10.70
CA VAL A 168 9.59 2.78 10.51
C VAL A 168 9.52 3.79 9.36
N LEU A 169 8.32 4.21 8.94
CA LEU A 169 8.11 5.20 7.88
C LEU A 169 8.98 6.46 8.07
N ARG A 170 9.02 7.05 9.27
CA ARG A 170 9.84 8.24 9.56
C ARG A 170 11.33 8.00 9.42
N VAL A 171 11.81 6.80 9.71
CA VAL A 171 13.22 6.47 9.49
C VAL A 171 13.47 6.25 8.00
N SER A 172 12.57 5.54 7.32
CA SER A 172 12.68 5.14 5.91
C SER A 172 12.65 6.34 4.96
N HIS A 173 11.79 7.33 5.23
CA HIS A 173 11.56 8.50 4.36
C HIS A 173 12.12 9.83 4.91
N ALA A 174 12.78 9.83 6.07
CA ALA A 174 13.53 11.01 6.50
C ALA A 174 14.78 11.20 5.64
N GLN A 175 15.26 12.45 5.57
CA GLN A 175 16.54 12.78 4.97
C GLN A 175 17.55 13.18 6.04
N GLN A 176 18.78 12.69 5.92
CA GLN A 176 19.87 13.04 6.84
C GLN A 176 21.21 13.10 6.11
N THR A 177 22.13 13.91 6.63
CA THR A 177 23.54 13.83 6.21
C THR A 177 24.18 12.57 6.79
N VAL A 178 24.60 11.67 5.91
CA VAL A 178 25.21 10.37 6.21
C VAL A 178 26.67 10.38 5.78
N SER A 179 27.55 9.83 6.61
CA SER A 179 28.98 9.70 6.29
C SER A 179 29.24 8.32 5.69
N PHE A 180 29.97 8.30 4.58
CA PHE A 180 30.29 7.06 3.89
C PHE A 180 31.51 6.40 4.51
N HIS A 181 31.37 5.10 4.78
CA HIS A 181 32.46 4.21 5.18
C HIS A 181 33.00 3.47 3.96
N PRO A 182 34.27 3.02 4.00
CA PRO A 182 34.83 2.19 2.95
C PRO A 182 34.00 0.91 2.73
N VAL A 183 33.73 0.59 1.47
CA VAL A 183 33.00 -0.63 1.11
C VAL A 183 33.86 -1.86 1.39
N ARG A 184 33.32 -2.82 2.16
CA ARG A 184 33.98 -4.09 2.43
C ARG A 184 33.89 -5.02 1.22
N LYS A 185 34.98 -5.16 0.46
CA LYS A 185 35.07 -6.17 -0.60
C LYS A 185 35.17 -7.57 0.02
N MET A 186 34.16 -8.40 -0.22
CA MET A 186 34.08 -9.77 0.28
C MET A 186 34.49 -10.76 -0.81
N GLU A 187 35.67 -11.40 -0.68
CA GLU A 187 36.13 -12.44 -1.62
C GLU A 187 35.54 -13.84 -1.30
N ARG A 188 34.32 -13.90 -0.77
CA ARG A 188 33.66 -15.18 -0.46
C ARG A 188 33.08 -15.81 -1.72
N ARG A 189 33.55 -17.02 -2.03
CA ARG A 189 32.98 -17.89 -3.07
C ARG A 189 31.82 -18.70 -2.49
N ALA A 190 30.82 -18.97 -3.33
CA ALA A 190 29.69 -19.79 -2.93
C ALA A 190 30.14 -21.24 -2.68
N ALA A 191 29.83 -21.79 -1.51
CA ALA A 191 30.13 -23.16 -1.14
C ALA A 191 28.96 -23.78 -0.34
N PHE A 192 28.05 -24.49 -1.03
CA PHE A 192 26.98 -25.21 -0.36
C PHE A 192 27.50 -26.53 0.23
N GLN A 193 27.46 -26.64 1.56
CA GLN A 193 27.83 -27.88 2.26
C GLN A 193 26.60 -28.75 2.49
N HIS A 194 26.65 -29.99 1.99
CA HIS A 194 25.59 -30.95 2.19
C HIS A 194 25.47 -31.30 3.69
N ASN A 195 24.30 -31.01 4.28
CA ASN A 195 23.97 -31.36 5.65
C ASN A 195 22.46 -31.64 5.75
N PRO A 196 22.00 -32.87 5.43
CA PRO A 196 20.59 -33.21 5.46
C PRO A 196 19.93 -33.05 6.83
N GLU A 197 20.68 -33.24 7.92
CA GLU A 197 20.19 -33.06 9.29
C GLU A 197 19.81 -31.60 9.57
N ARG A 198 20.42 -30.65 8.84
CA ARG A 198 20.13 -29.21 8.92
C ARG A 198 19.17 -28.74 7.83
N TRP A 199 19.50 -28.99 6.57
CA TRP A 199 18.79 -28.44 5.40
C TRP A 199 17.52 -29.21 5.04
N SER A 200 17.47 -30.50 5.37
CA SER A 200 16.32 -31.38 5.14
C SER A 200 15.80 -31.95 6.46
N ALA A 201 15.93 -31.16 7.53
CA ALA A 201 15.68 -31.59 8.90
C ALA A 201 14.26 -32.15 9.05
N THR A 202 14.17 -33.46 9.28
CA THR A 202 12.94 -34.15 9.68
C THR A 202 12.55 -33.75 11.12
N PRO A 203 11.34 -34.09 11.61
CA PRO A 203 10.86 -33.62 12.91
C PRO A 203 11.84 -33.80 14.09
N ARG A 204 12.59 -34.92 14.14
CA ARG A 204 13.61 -35.16 15.19
C ARG A 204 14.76 -34.15 15.14
N PHE A 205 15.28 -33.86 13.95
CA PHE A 205 16.34 -32.88 13.79
C PHE A 205 15.83 -31.46 14.00
N ARG A 206 14.60 -31.14 13.56
CA ARG A 206 13.94 -29.86 13.86
C ARG A 206 13.84 -29.59 15.37
N PHE A 207 13.50 -30.60 16.16
CA PHE A 207 13.51 -30.49 17.62
C PHE A 207 14.91 -30.16 18.18
N THR A 208 15.96 -30.76 17.62
CA THR A 208 17.34 -30.48 18.01
C THR A 208 17.77 -29.06 17.64
N LEU A 209 17.48 -28.63 16.40
CA LEU A 209 17.72 -27.26 15.94
C LEU A 209 16.97 -26.23 16.80
N HIS A 210 15.75 -26.54 17.23
CA HIS A 210 15.00 -25.65 18.13
C HIS A 210 15.68 -25.46 19.49
N LYS A 211 16.26 -26.53 20.07
CA LYS A 211 17.06 -26.39 21.30
C LYS A 211 18.26 -25.48 21.09
N GLN A 212 18.94 -25.63 19.96
CA GLN A 212 20.08 -24.77 19.59
C GLN A 212 19.64 -23.33 19.39
N LEU A 213 18.51 -23.08 18.71
CA LEU A 213 17.91 -21.75 18.55
C LEU A 213 17.67 -21.07 19.91
N ASN A 214 17.05 -21.77 20.85
CA ASN A 214 16.81 -21.22 22.18
C ASN A 214 18.11 -20.91 22.95
N ALA A 215 19.17 -21.69 22.74
CA ALA A 215 20.49 -21.39 23.32
C ALA A 215 21.14 -20.17 22.64
N LYS A 216 21.08 -20.07 21.31
CA LYS A 216 21.58 -18.92 20.54
C LYS A 216 20.94 -17.61 21.03
N LEU A 217 19.63 -17.58 21.21
CA LEU A 217 18.92 -16.38 21.68
C LEU A 217 19.40 -15.89 23.05
N LYS A 218 19.76 -16.79 23.97
CA LYS A 218 20.32 -16.39 25.27
C LYS A 218 21.66 -15.69 25.11
N HIS A 219 22.54 -16.25 24.29
CA HIS A 219 23.85 -15.65 24.02
C HIS A 219 23.76 -14.33 23.25
N ILE A 220 22.80 -14.19 22.33
CA ILE A 220 22.55 -12.93 21.63
C ILE A 220 22.03 -11.88 22.62
N ALA A 221 21.12 -12.25 23.54
CA ALA A 221 20.67 -11.35 24.60
C ALA A 221 21.84 -10.86 25.47
N GLU A 222 22.75 -11.76 25.86
CA GLU A 222 23.98 -11.41 26.59
C GLU A 222 24.85 -10.41 25.81
N GLU A 223 25.03 -10.63 24.51
CA GLU A 223 25.80 -9.71 23.67
C GLU A 223 25.12 -8.34 23.54
N PHE A 224 23.80 -8.31 23.36
CA PHE A 224 23.01 -7.08 23.28
C PHE A 224 23.07 -6.26 24.58
N ASN A 225 23.18 -6.90 25.75
CA ASN A 225 23.45 -6.19 27.01
C ASN A 225 24.80 -5.45 27.01
N SER A 226 25.79 -5.93 26.25
CA SER A 226 27.13 -5.33 26.17
C SER A 226 27.29 -4.33 25.01
N MET A 227 26.32 -4.24 24.10
CA MET A 227 26.36 -3.34 22.93
C MET A 227 25.98 -1.90 23.29
N THR A 228 26.88 -1.21 24.00
CA THR A 228 26.66 0.18 24.46
C THR A 228 26.56 1.21 23.34
N SER A 229 26.89 0.86 22.09
CA SER A 229 26.64 1.72 20.93
C SER A 229 25.18 1.71 20.49
N LEU A 230 24.41 0.67 20.85
CA LEU A 230 23.03 0.48 20.43
C LEU A 230 22.05 0.62 21.60
N ASN A 231 22.46 0.15 22.78
CA ASN A 231 21.69 0.19 24.02
C ASN A 231 22.45 0.99 25.08
N PHE A 232 22.01 2.20 25.38
CA PHE A 232 22.73 3.09 26.30
C PHE A 232 21.81 4.05 27.02
N ILE A 233 22.29 4.55 28.15
CA ILE A 233 21.62 5.59 28.93
C ILE A 233 22.22 6.94 28.54
N GLU A 234 21.40 7.83 28.02
CA GLU A 234 21.72 9.24 27.87
C GLU A 234 21.28 10.00 29.12
N ASN A 235 22.08 11.00 29.52
CA ASN A 235 21.87 11.80 30.73
C ASN A 235 21.81 10.95 32.03
N ASP A 236 22.65 9.92 32.12
CA ASP A 236 22.66 8.96 33.23
C ASP A 236 22.83 9.64 34.60
N ARG A 237 22.20 9.05 35.62
CA ARG A 237 22.18 9.54 37.00
C ARG A 237 21.92 8.40 37.98
N ASP A 238 22.31 8.62 39.23
CA ASP A 238 22.12 7.62 40.28
C ASP A 238 20.66 7.44 40.67
N ARG A 239 19.86 8.51 40.61
CA ARG A 239 18.42 8.47 40.88
C ARG A 239 17.64 9.50 40.07
N ALA A 240 16.48 9.11 39.55
CA ALA A 240 15.54 9.94 38.82
C ALA A 240 14.10 9.72 39.30
N VAL A 241 13.29 10.77 39.35
CA VAL A 241 11.84 10.62 39.60
C VAL A 241 11.16 9.95 38.40
N LEU A 242 11.53 10.38 37.19
CA LEU A 242 11.03 9.83 35.93
C LEU A 242 12.21 9.47 35.03
N GLY A 243 12.21 8.27 34.47
CA GLY A 243 13.07 7.87 33.36
C GLY A 243 12.27 7.51 32.13
N ILE A 244 12.91 7.51 30.96
CA ILE A 244 12.29 7.08 29.69
C ILE A 244 13.04 5.87 29.16
N ILE A 245 12.32 4.84 28.72
CA ILE A 245 12.87 3.77 27.88
C ILE A 245 12.28 3.93 26.49
N ALA A 246 13.12 4.06 25.46
CA ALA A 246 12.65 4.31 24.11
C ALA A 246 13.35 3.45 23.06
N GLY A 247 12.56 2.91 22.12
CA GLY A 247 13.05 2.16 20.96
C GLY A 247 12.81 2.91 19.65
N GLY A 248 13.67 2.67 18.64
CA GLY A 248 13.50 3.26 17.31
C GLY A 248 13.31 4.78 17.33
N ILE A 249 12.37 5.28 16.51
CA ILE A 249 12.10 6.72 16.38
C ILE A 249 11.63 7.38 17.68
N GLY A 250 11.02 6.62 18.60
CA GLY A 250 10.57 7.11 19.90
C GLY A 250 11.72 7.72 20.71
N TYR A 251 12.93 7.16 20.59
CA TYR A 251 14.13 7.73 21.20
C TYR A 251 14.50 9.08 20.59
N ALA A 252 14.50 9.20 19.26
CA ALA A 252 14.90 10.44 18.59
C ALA A 252 13.96 11.59 18.96
N ILE A 253 12.65 11.34 18.95
CA ILE A 253 11.64 12.35 19.30
C ILE A 253 11.76 12.74 20.78
N ALA A 254 11.89 11.76 21.69
CA ALA A 254 12.04 12.04 23.11
C ALA A 254 13.28 12.88 23.40
N ARG A 255 14.42 12.56 22.77
CA ARG A 255 15.67 13.31 22.94
C ARG A 255 15.52 14.76 22.52
N ASP A 256 14.92 15.01 21.35
CA ASP A 256 14.73 16.36 20.83
C ASP A 256 13.79 17.17 21.75
N ILE A 257 12.70 16.56 22.24
CA ILE A 257 11.78 17.20 23.21
C ILE A 257 12.48 17.53 24.53
N LEU A 258 13.28 16.61 25.09
CA LEU A 258 14.00 16.87 26.33
C LEU A 258 15.01 18.01 26.17
N LEU A 259 15.66 18.12 25.00
CA LEU A 259 16.57 19.21 24.68
C LEU A 259 15.80 20.54 24.60
N GLU A 260 14.72 20.60 23.83
CA GLU A 260 13.90 21.80 23.65
C GLU A 260 13.31 22.33 24.97
N LYS A 261 12.93 21.43 25.88
CA LYS A 261 12.32 21.77 27.17
C LYS A 261 13.33 21.92 28.32
N GLY A 262 14.63 21.78 28.06
CA GLY A 262 15.68 21.87 29.08
C GLY A 262 15.68 20.74 30.11
N LEU A 263 15.03 19.61 29.82
CA LEU A 263 14.80 18.48 30.73
C LEU A 263 15.93 17.44 30.72
N GLN A 264 16.97 17.61 29.90
CA GLN A 264 18.12 16.69 29.84
C GLN A 264 18.80 16.52 31.20
N LYS A 265 18.73 17.53 32.08
CA LYS A 265 19.27 17.47 33.44
C LYS A 265 18.32 16.86 34.46
N GLU A 266 17.11 16.47 34.08
CA GLU A 266 16.10 15.94 34.99
C GLU A 266 15.72 14.49 34.65
N ILE A 267 15.62 14.17 33.36
CA ILE A 267 15.08 12.90 32.87
C ILE A 267 16.14 12.14 32.07
N PRO A 268 16.66 11.00 32.58
CA PRO A 268 17.52 10.12 31.80
C PRO A 268 16.70 9.31 30.79
N ILE A 269 17.32 8.98 29.65
CA ILE A 269 16.71 8.12 28.61
C ILE A 269 17.56 6.88 28.40
N LEU A 270 16.99 5.69 28.56
CA LEU A 270 17.56 4.45 28.08
C LEU A 270 17.06 4.18 26.65
N LYS A 271 17.98 4.28 25.69
CA LYS A 271 17.74 3.86 24.32
C LYS A 271 17.88 2.35 24.18
N ILE A 272 16.91 1.71 23.52
CA ILE A 272 16.94 0.30 23.14
C ILE A 272 17.01 0.19 21.62
N GLY A 273 18.20 -0.07 21.08
CA GLY A 273 18.42 -0.32 19.65
C GLY A 273 18.23 -1.79 19.26
N THR A 274 18.14 -2.71 20.23
CA THR A 274 17.93 -4.13 19.99
C THR A 274 16.79 -4.67 20.87
N PRO A 275 15.51 -4.49 20.47
CA PRO A 275 14.36 -4.80 21.32
C PRO A 275 14.13 -6.31 21.50
N PHE A 276 14.71 -7.15 20.65
CA PHE A 276 14.63 -8.60 20.77
C PHE A 276 15.89 -9.29 20.21
N PRO A 277 16.51 -10.25 20.91
CA PRO A 277 16.26 -10.63 22.31
C PRO A 277 16.44 -9.46 23.29
N PHE A 278 15.61 -9.44 24.34
CA PHE A 278 15.57 -8.28 25.24
C PHE A 278 16.83 -8.13 26.10
N PRO A 279 17.49 -6.95 26.12
CA PRO A 279 18.68 -6.69 26.92
C PRO A 279 18.30 -6.42 28.39
N ASN A 280 17.94 -7.49 29.10
CA ASN A 280 17.40 -7.41 30.46
C ASN A 280 18.32 -6.70 31.46
N ALA A 281 19.64 -6.87 31.40
CA ALA A 281 20.54 -6.40 32.44
C ALA A 281 20.61 -4.87 32.50
N ILE A 282 20.72 -4.20 31.35
CA ILE A 282 20.74 -2.73 31.30
C ILE A 282 19.37 -2.14 31.66
N VAL A 283 18.28 -2.80 31.26
CA VAL A 283 16.91 -2.36 31.58
C VAL A 283 16.62 -2.47 33.07
N GLU A 284 16.97 -3.59 33.70
CA GLU A 284 16.80 -3.78 35.15
C GLU A 284 17.68 -2.82 35.96
N ALA A 285 18.91 -2.55 35.50
CA ALA A 285 19.77 -1.54 36.13
C ALA A 285 19.17 -0.14 36.05
N PHE A 286 18.51 0.21 34.93
CA PHE A 286 17.84 1.49 34.76
C PHE A 286 16.55 1.59 35.59
N LEU A 287 15.75 0.51 35.64
CA LEU A 287 14.55 0.38 36.50
C LEU A 287 14.83 0.66 37.98
N GLN A 288 16.02 0.30 38.48
CA GLN A 288 16.39 0.57 39.88
C GLN A 288 16.71 2.04 40.15
N LYS A 289 17.15 2.79 39.14
CA LYS A 289 17.49 4.21 39.25
C LYS A 289 16.26 5.12 39.20
N CYS A 290 15.12 4.63 38.69
CA CYS A 290 13.93 5.44 38.45
C CYS A 290 12.77 5.09 39.40
N ASP A 291 12.08 6.11 39.91
CA ASP A 291 10.84 5.91 40.67
C ASP A 291 9.68 5.53 39.71
N HIS A 292 9.61 6.16 38.54
CA HIS A 292 8.67 5.85 37.43
C HIS A 292 9.38 5.76 36.07
N LEU A 293 8.81 4.98 35.14
CA LEU A 293 9.31 4.83 33.77
C LEU A 293 8.22 5.06 32.73
N LEU A 294 8.50 5.96 31.79
CA LEU A 294 7.71 6.10 30.56
C LEU A 294 8.32 5.23 29.45
N ILE A 295 7.51 4.37 28.83
CA ILE A 295 7.95 3.58 27.68
C ILE A 295 7.46 4.26 26.39
N LEU A 296 8.40 4.54 25.49
CA LEU A 296 8.14 5.13 24.19
C LEU A 296 8.53 4.16 23.07
N GLU A 297 7.52 3.51 22.52
CA GLU A 297 7.66 2.63 21.37
C GLU A 297 6.43 2.67 20.46
N GLU A 298 6.65 2.39 19.18
CA GLU A 298 5.60 2.19 18.18
C GLU A 298 5.90 0.91 17.38
N THR A 299 4.89 0.14 16.97
CA THR A 299 3.44 0.39 17.03
C THR A 299 2.76 -0.31 18.21
N GLU A 300 3.40 -1.34 18.76
CA GLU A 300 2.86 -2.18 19.83
C GLU A 300 3.75 -2.14 21.09
N PRO A 301 3.24 -2.55 22.28
CA PRO A 301 3.97 -2.49 23.56
C PRO A 301 5.02 -3.62 23.71
N VAL A 302 5.91 -3.81 22.76
CA VAL A 302 6.85 -4.95 22.72
C VAL A 302 7.95 -4.87 23.79
N ILE A 303 8.57 -3.70 23.98
CA ILE A 303 9.54 -3.45 25.05
C ILE A 303 8.80 -3.47 26.39
N GLU A 304 7.67 -2.76 26.45
CA GLU A 304 6.85 -2.64 27.64
C GLU A 304 6.48 -4.03 28.16
N LEU A 305 5.92 -4.91 27.32
CA LEU A 305 5.49 -6.27 27.69
C LEU A 305 6.61 -7.12 28.29
N GLN A 306 7.86 -6.94 27.87
CA GLN A 306 9.00 -7.73 28.32
C GLN A 306 9.55 -7.26 29.69
N ILE A 307 9.21 -6.05 30.14
CA ILE A 307 9.58 -5.55 31.48
C ILE A 307 8.77 -6.27 32.56
N ARG A 308 9.46 -6.75 33.61
CA ARG A 308 8.85 -7.56 34.69
C ARG A 308 8.08 -6.71 35.69
N ASP A 309 8.69 -5.65 36.22
CA ASP A 309 8.04 -4.77 37.21
C ASP A 309 7.15 -3.74 36.51
N LYS A 310 5.86 -4.06 36.43
CA LYS A 310 4.84 -3.17 35.85
C LYS A 310 4.41 -2.05 36.79
N SER A 311 4.75 -2.10 38.08
CA SER A 311 4.24 -1.14 39.06
C SER A 311 4.79 0.29 38.84
N LYS A 312 5.92 0.40 38.14
CA LYS A 312 6.59 1.66 37.81
C LYS A 312 6.36 2.12 36.37
N VAL A 313 5.75 1.29 35.54
CA VAL A 313 5.71 1.46 34.08
C VAL A 313 4.45 2.22 33.67
N ILE A 314 4.66 3.21 32.80
CA ILE A 314 3.67 4.09 32.21
C ILE A 314 3.89 4.01 30.69
N GLY A 315 2.84 3.84 29.89
CA GLY A 315 3.03 3.55 28.47
C GLY A 315 1.74 3.31 27.71
N ARG A 316 1.76 2.31 26.83
CA ARG A 316 0.60 1.94 26.01
C ARG A 316 -0.41 1.11 26.80
N LEU A 317 0.06 0.25 27.72
CA LEU A 317 -0.82 -0.64 28.49
C LEU A 317 -1.72 0.10 29.49
N ASP A 318 -1.31 1.28 29.97
CA ASP A 318 -2.13 2.12 30.86
C ASP A 318 -2.88 3.25 30.13
N GLY A 319 -2.70 3.36 28.80
CA GLY A 319 -3.34 4.36 27.95
C GLY A 319 -2.69 5.75 27.99
N THR A 320 -1.53 5.91 28.62
CA THR A 320 -0.79 7.19 28.61
C THR A 320 -0.25 7.51 27.22
N ILE A 321 0.21 6.48 26.50
CA ILE A 321 0.55 6.54 25.07
C ILE A 321 -0.60 5.91 24.28
N PRO A 322 -1.11 6.56 23.21
CA PRO A 322 -2.13 5.97 22.35
C PRO A 322 -1.71 4.61 21.81
N ASN A 323 -2.67 3.69 21.62
CA ASN A 323 -2.40 2.34 21.13
C ASN A 323 -2.37 2.27 19.60
N GLU A 324 -3.01 3.22 18.94
CA GLU A 324 -3.17 3.31 17.49
C GLU A 324 -2.42 4.51 16.90
N GLY A 325 -2.06 4.40 15.63
CA GLY A 325 -1.42 5.47 14.89
C GLY A 325 0.06 5.68 15.19
N GLU A 326 0.61 6.66 14.47
CA GLU A 326 2.01 7.06 14.59
C GLU A 326 2.28 7.81 15.89
N MET A 327 3.48 7.60 16.45
CA MET A 327 3.96 8.35 17.59
C MET A 327 4.41 9.77 17.17
N LEU A 328 3.49 10.73 17.24
CA LEU A 328 3.74 12.12 16.86
C LEU A 328 4.53 12.90 17.93
N PRO A 329 5.43 13.83 17.53
CA PRO A 329 6.16 14.69 18.47
C PRO A 329 5.27 15.47 19.43
N GLU A 330 4.14 15.97 18.95
CA GLU A 330 3.19 16.75 19.74
C GLU A 330 2.58 15.90 20.87
N THR A 331 2.23 14.65 20.57
CA THR A 331 1.71 13.68 21.54
C THR A 331 2.75 13.39 22.62
N ILE A 332 4.00 13.09 22.23
CA ILE A 332 5.06 12.82 23.21
C ILE A 332 5.35 14.08 24.06
N ALA A 333 5.39 15.26 23.44
CA ALA A 333 5.67 16.50 24.15
C ALA A 333 4.61 16.83 25.19
N GLN A 334 3.34 16.56 24.88
CA GLN A 334 2.23 16.68 25.82
C GLN A 334 2.38 15.67 26.97
N VAL A 335 2.59 14.39 26.66
CA VAL A 335 2.73 13.34 27.68
C VAL A 335 3.89 13.61 28.64
N ILE A 336 5.07 13.97 28.11
CA ILE A 336 6.23 14.34 28.94
C ILE A 336 5.89 15.55 29.81
N GLY A 337 5.23 16.58 29.26
CA GLY A 337 4.80 17.76 30.03
C GLY A 337 3.81 17.44 31.14
N ASP A 338 2.83 16.58 30.88
CA ASP A 338 1.83 16.13 31.84
C ASP A 338 2.46 15.33 32.98
N LEU A 339 3.40 14.43 32.66
CA LEU A 339 4.14 13.66 33.65
C LEU A 339 5.09 14.52 34.48
N CYS A 340 5.76 15.51 33.88
CA CYS A 340 6.57 16.47 34.62
C CYS A 340 5.73 17.22 35.66
N ARG A 341 4.54 17.71 35.27
CA ARG A 341 3.61 18.37 36.20
C ARG A 341 3.11 17.41 37.28
N ARG A 342 2.75 16.18 36.92
CA ARG A 342 2.30 15.14 37.86
C ARG A 342 3.36 14.80 38.90
N PHE A 343 4.62 14.74 38.51
CA PHE A 343 5.74 14.34 39.37
C PHE A 343 6.55 15.52 39.93
N SER A 344 6.06 16.77 39.76
CA SER A 344 6.74 17.98 40.24
C SER A 344 8.17 18.17 39.71
N ILE A 345 8.41 17.77 38.45
CA ILE A 345 9.68 18.02 37.74
C ILE A 345 9.61 19.43 37.12
N PRO A 346 10.60 20.31 37.38
CA PRO A 346 10.61 21.66 36.80
C PRO A 346 10.59 21.61 35.27
N ILE A 347 9.64 22.30 34.64
CA ILE A 347 9.50 22.38 33.20
C ILE A 347 9.14 23.82 32.80
N GLU A 348 9.80 24.35 31.78
CA GLU A 348 9.44 25.65 31.22
C GLU A 348 8.12 25.55 30.45
N GLU A 349 7.22 26.52 30.64
CA GLU A 349 5.98 26.62 29.86
C GLU A 349 6.33 26.98 28.41
N SER A 350 6.20 26.00 27.52
CA SER A 350 6.29 26.22 26.07
C SER A 350 5.04 26.92 25.55
N THR A 351 5.21 27.82 24.58
CA THR A 351 4.10 28.37 23.80
C THR A 351 3.38 27.23 23.07
N SER A 352 2.06 27.14 23.20
CA SER A 352 1.26 26.04 22.65
C SER A 352 1.07 26.17 21.13
N THR A 353 1.25 25.08 20.38
CA THR A 353 0.87 24.95 18.97
C THR A 353 -0.64 24.98 18.73
N LEU A 354 -1.46 24.90 19.78
CA LEU A 354 -2.93 24.98 19.75
C LEU A 354 -3.46 26.21 18.97
N SER A 355 -2.71 27.30 18.93
CA SER A 355 -3.06 28.51 18.17
C SER A 355 -2.98 28.30 16.64
N LEU A 356 -2.02 27.49 16.18
CA LEU A 356 -1.82 27.17 14.77
C LEU A 356 -2.84 26.13 14.29
N GLU A 357 -3.10 25.10 15.09
CA GLU A 357 -4.10 24.06 14.77
C GLU A 357 -5.51 24.66 14.59
N LYS A 358 -5.92 25.56 15.49
CA LYS A 358 -7.19 26.30 15.37
C LYS A 358 -7.22 27.17 14.12
N MET A 359 -6.10 27.78 13.75
CA MET A 359 -5.99 28.61 12.55
C MET A 359 -6.14 27.76 11.29
N VAL A 360 -5.47 26.60 11.22
CA VAL A 360 -5.56 25.66 10.10
C VAL A 360 -6.97 25.05 9.97
N ALA A 361 -7.58 24.64 11.08
CA ALA A 361 -8.96 24.15 11.10
C ALA A 361 -9.96 25.20 10.60
N GLY A 362 -9.70 26.49 10.88
CA GLY A 362 -10.50 27.61 10.41
C GLY A 362 -10.41 27.90 8.90
N LEU A 363 -9.42 27.34 8.19
CA LEU A 363 -9.25 27.56 6.74
C LEU A 363 -10.26 26.79 5.88
N GLY A 364 -10.99 25.82 6.44
CA GLY A 364 -12.00 25.04 5.69
C GLY A 364 -11.44 24.34 4.45
N LEU A 365 -10.18 23.92 4.48
CA LEU A 365 -9.51 23.34 3.32
C LEU A 365 -10.24 22.06 2.86
N PRO A 366 -10.55 21.92 1.56
CA PRO A 366 -11.21 20.73 1.05
C PRO A 366 -10.29 19.52 1.20
N VAL A 367 -10.82 18.45 1.81
CA VAL A 367 -10.12 17.16 1.92
C VAL A 367 -9.97 16.56 0.52
N ARG A 368 -8.72 16.50 0.03
CA ARG A 368 -8.41 15.85 -1.24
C ARG A 368 -8.37 14.35 -1.02
N ARG A 369 -9.38 13.64 -1.53
CA ARG A 369 -9.38 12.18 -1.55
C ARG A 369 -8.34 11.67 -2.56
N PRO A 370 -7.62 10.58 -2.27
CA PRO A 370 -6.84 9.87 -3.28
C PRO A 370 -7.75 9.50 -4.47
N THR A 371 -7.35 9.84 -5.69
CA THR A 371 -8.15 9.63 -6.91
C THR A 371 -7.26 9.21 -8.07
N LEU A 372 -7.83 8.54 -9.08
CA LEU A 372 -7.11 8.10 -10.27
C LEU A 372 -6.58 9.32 -11.06
N CYS A 373 -5.38 9.22 -11.64
CA CYS A 373 -4.79 10.29 -12.45
C CYS A 373 -5.70 10.68 -13.64
N SER A 374 -5.63 11.93 -14.11
CA SER A 374 -6.30 12.35 -15.35
C SER A 374 -5.91 11.45 -16.51
N GLY A 375 -6.90 10.94 -17.25
CA GLY A 375 -6.68 10.00 -18.36
C GLY A 375 -6.31 8.57 -17.98
N CYS A 376 -6.27 8.22 -16.68
CA CYS A 376 -5.98 6.84 -16.27
C CYS A 376 -6.93 5.82 -16.94
N PRO A 377 -6.41 4.75 -17.56
CA PRO A 377 -7.24 3.74 -18.23
C PRO A 377 -8.14 2.96 -17.28
N HIS A 378 -7.73 2.76 -16.03
CA HIS A 378 -8.57 2.08 -15.03
C HIS A 378 -9.90 2.81 -14.80
N ARG A 379 -9.93 4.14 -14.92
CA ARG A 379 -11.18 4.91 -14.84
C ARG A 379 -12.17 4.48 -15.93
N ALA A 380 -11.68 4.33 -17.15
CA ALA A 380 -12.52 3.88 -18.27
C ALA A 380 -13.01 2.45 -18.05
N SER A 381 -12.14 1.57 -17.51
CA SER A 381 -12.50 0.21 -17.12
C SER A 381 -13.60 0.15 -16.07
N PHE A 382 -13.45 0.89 -14.96
CA PHE A 382 -14.46 0.93 -13.89
C PHE A 382 -15.80 1.48 -14.37
N PHE A 383 -15.75 2.55 -15.18
CA PHE A 383 -16.95 3.10 -15.79
C PHE A 383 -17.68 2.06 -16.67
N ALA A 384 -16.94 1.34 -17.52
CA ALA A 384 -17.51 0.29 -18.38
C ALA A 384 -18.09 -0.89 -17.58
N ILE A 385 -17.36 -1.39 -16.58
CA ILE A 385 -17.81 -2.49 -15.71
C ILE A 385 -19.12 -2.14 -14.99
N LYS A 386 -19.17 -0.96 -14.38
CA LYS A 386 -20.35 -0.50 -13.64
C LYS A 386 -21.54 -0.23 -14.55
N LYS A 387 -21.28 0.27 -15.76
CA LYS A 387 -22.34 0.44 -16.77
C LYS A 387 -22.93 -0.89 -17.22
N ALA A 388 -22.08 -1.92 -17.42
CA ALA A 388 -22.53 -3.27 -17.80
C ALA A 388 -23.30 -3.98 -16.67
N PHE A 389 -22.87 -3.80 -15.42
CA PHE A 389 -23.43 -4.53 -14.26
C PHE A 389 -23.69 -3.61 -13.07
N PRO A 390 -24.66 -2.69 -13.13
CA PRO A 390 -24.81 -1.68 -12.09
C PRO A 390 -25.23 -2.21 -10.71
N ASN A 391 -25.75 -3.45 -10.64
CA ASN A 391 -26.06 -4.17 -9.40
C ASN A 391 -25.07 -5.33 -9.13
N GLY A 392 -23.92 -5.33 -9.80
CA GLY A 392 -22.89 -6.34 -9.56
C GLY A 392 -22.19 -6.14 -8.23
N ILE A 393 -21.51 -7.19 -7.77
CA ILE A 393 -20.54 -7.12 -6.68
C ILE A 393 -19.16 -6.99 -7.30
N PHE A 394 -18.38 -6.03 -6.82
CA PHE A 394 -17.08 -5.66 -7.36
C PHE A 394 -15.93 -5.88 -6.35
N PRO A 395 -15.49 -7.13 -6.13
CA PRO A 395 -14.25 -7.37 -5.40
C PRO A 395 -13.06 -6.76 -6.13
N SER A 396 -12.19 -6.09 -5.39
CA SER A 396 -10.93 -5.57 -5.90
C SER A 396 -9.79 -5.89 -4.96
N ASP A 397 -8.62 -5.44 -5.36
CA ASP A 397 -7.34 -5.70 -4.74
C ASP A 397 -6.74 -4.39 -4.20
N ILE A 398 -5.59 -4.43 -3.51
CA ILE A 398 -4.87 -3.21 -3.09
C ILE A 398 -3.98 -2.63 -4.21
N GLY A 399 -4.19 -1.37 -4.60
CA GLY A 399 -3.40 -0.68 -5.63
C GLY A 399 -4.17 0.49 -6.27
N CYS A 400 -3.76 0.96 -7.46
CA CYS A 400 -4.47 2.05 -8.14
C CYS A 400 -5.97 1.73 -8.34
N TYR A 401 -6.28 0.45 -8.51
CA TYR A 401 -7.64 -0.05 -8.69
C TYR A 401 -8.50 0.03 -7.42
N THR A 402 -7.92 0.10 -6.21
CA THR A 402 -8.69 0.40 -4.97
C THR A 402 -9.38 1.75 -5.07
N LEU A 403 -8.78 2.72 -5.79
CA LEU A 403 -9.36 4.05 -6.00
C LEU A 403 -10.65 4.02 -6.82
N GLY A 404 -10.99 2.90 -7.46
CA GLY A 404 -12.29 2.66 -8.07
C GLY A 404 -13.46 2.73 -7.06
N MET A 405 -13.17 2.67 -5.75
CA MET A 405 -14.16 2.89 -4.68
C MET A 405 -14.84 4.26 -4.78
N ASN A 406 -14.11 5.30 -5.18
CA ASN A 406 -14.68 6.64 -5.33
C ASN A 406 -15.65 6.73 -6.52
N MET A 407 -15.55 5.79 -7.46
CA MET A 407 -16.47 5.60 -8.58
C MET A 407 -17.59 4.60 -8.25
N GLU A 408 -17.64 4.08 -7.01
CA GLU A 408 -18.50 2.97 -6.55
C GLU A 408 -18.41 1.76 -7.51
N ALA A 409 -17.19 1.43 -7.95
CA ALA A 409 -16.88 0.27 -8.79
C ALA A 409 -15.99 -0.75 -8.05
N VAL A 410 -15.89 -0.61 -6.73
CA VAL A 410 -15.16 -1.49 -5.81
C VAL A 410 -15.97 -1.54 -4.52
N ASP A 411 -16.43 -2.73 -4.14
CA ASP A 411 -17.20 -2.96 -2.90
C ASP A 411 -16.32 -3.47 -1.77
N THR A 412 -15.22 -4.15 -2.11
CA THR A 412 -14.30 -4.75 -1.13
C THR A 412 -12.89 -4.81 -1.67
N CYS A 413 -11.92 -4.58 -0.79
CA CYS A 413 -10.49 -4.67 -1.04
C CYS A 413 -9.85 -5.14 0.27
N HIS A 414 -9.08 -6.24 0.22
CA HIS A 414 -8.46 -6.82 1.42
C HIS A 414 -6.92 -6.76 1.33
N ASP A 415 -6.30 -7.74 0.67
CA ASP A 415 -4.86 -7.83 0.44
C ASP A 415 -4.55 -8.25 -1.01
N MET A 416 -3.27 -8.24 -1.36
CA MET A 416 -2.79 -8.56 -2.72
C MET A 416 -3.19 -9.98 -3.13
N GLY A 417 -3.97 -10.11 -4.20
CA GLY A 417 -4.52 -11.34 -4.76
C GLY A 417 -5.89 -11.72 -4.21
N ALA A 418 -6.41 -11.01 -3.20
CA ALA A 418 -7.67 -11.35 -2.54
C ALA A 418 -8.90 -11.13 -3.43
N ALA A 419 -8.84 -10.29 -4.47
CA ALA A 419 -10.00 -10.02 -5.33
C ALA A 419 -10.58 -11.32 -5.91
N ILE A 420 -9.71 -12.26 -6.29
CA ILE A 420 -10.09 -13.52 -6.92
C ILE A 420 -10.67 -14.49 -5.89
N THR A 421 -10.07 -14.60 -4.70
CA THR A 421 -10.54 -15.52 -3.66
C THR A 421 -11.84 -15.04 -3.02
N ILE A 422 -12.00 -13.74 -2.81
CA ILE A 422 -13.26 -13.13 -2.36
C ILE A 422 -14.36 -13.38 -3.40
N ALA A 423 -14.09 -13.11 -4.68
CA ALA A 423 -15.06 -13.37 -5.74
C ALA A 423 -15.45 -14.85 -5.83
N SER A 424 -14.48 -15.76 -5.69
CA SER A 424 -14.74 -17.20 -5.62
C SER A 424 -15.62 -17.55 -4.42
N GLY A 425 -15.37 -16.99 -3.23
CA GLY A 425 -16.18 -17.24 -2.03
C GLY A 425 -17.61 -16.73 -2.17
N LEU A 426 -17.77 -15.50 -2.68
CA LEU A 426 -19.07 -14.91 -2.96
C LEU A 426 -19.86 -15.75 -3.97
N TYR A 427 -19.21 -16.18 -5.07
CA TYR A 427 -19.85 -17.04 -6.07
C TYR A 427 -20.40 -18.31 -5.43
N GLN A 428 -19.60 -19.01 -4.63
CA GLN A 428 -20.05 -20.26 -4.00
C GLN A 428 -21.22 -20.03 -3.05
N ALA A 429 -21.21 -18.93 -2.27
CA ALA A 429 -22.30 -18.59 -1.37
C ALA A 429 -23.63 -18.34 -2.11
N TYR A 430 -23.63 -17.52 -3.16
CA TYR A 430 -24.84 -17.27 -3.96
C TYR A 430 -25.28 -18.50 -4.76
N HIS A 431 -24.32 -19.26 -5.29
CA HIS A 431 -24.61 -20.49 -6.02
C HIS A 431 -25.29 -21.54 -5.13
N GLN A 432 -24.87 -21.68 -3.87
CA GLN A 432 -25.50 -22.56 -2.89
C GLN A 432 -26.97 -22.18 -2.62
N ASP A 433 -27.28 -20.89 -2.65
CA ASP A 433 -28.65 -20.36 -2.52
C ASP A 433 -29.48 -20.46 -3.81
N GLY A 434 -28.89 -20.92 -4.92
CA GLY A 434 -29.53 -20.91 -6.24
C GLY A 434 -29.80 -19.50 -6.78
N LYS A 435 -29.04 -18.49 -6.32
CA LYS A 435 -29.16 -17.09 -6.75
C LYS A 435 -28.08 -16.76 -7.77
N GLU A 436 -28.50 -16.16 -8.88
CA GLU A 436 -27.58 -15.56 -9.85
C GLU A 436 -27.19 -14.16 -9.38
N MET A 437 -25.88 -13.95 -9.19
CA MET A 437 -25.33 -12.65 -8.77
C MET A 437 -24.15 -12.29 -9.69
N PRO A 438 -24.19 -11.17 -10.40
CA PRO A 438 -23.05 -10.70 -11.19
C PRO A 438 -21.87 -10.35 -10.26
N ILE A 439 -20.78 -11.10 -10.39
CA ILE A 439 -19.53 -10.83 -9.67
C ILE A 439 -18.47 -10.49 -10.70
N ILE A 440 -17.91 -9.28 -10.60
CA ILE A 440 -16.88 -8.77 -11.50
C ILE A 440 -15.69 -8.34 -10.65
N ALA A 441 -14.68 -9.22 -10.57
CA ALA A 441 -13.48 -8.98 -9.80
C ALA A 441 -12.46 -8.16 -10.60
N THR A 442 -11.70 -7.29 -9.93
CA THR A 442 -10.64 -6.49 -10.55
C THR A 442 -9.31 -6.67 -9.84
N ILE A 443 -8.23 -6.82 -10.59
CA ILE A 443 -6.86 -6.99 -10.06
C ILE A 443 -5.86 -6.32 -11.00
N GLY A 444 -4.79 -5.71 -10.49
CA GLY A 444 -3.72 -5.17 -11.35
C GLY A 444 -2.81 -6.24 -11.91
N ASP A 445 -2.05 -5.93 -12.96
CA ASP A 445 -1.04 -6.81 -13.55
C ASP A 445 0.05 -7.23 -12.55
N SER A 446 0.68 -6.27 -11.86
CA SER A 446 1.73 -6.58 -10.87
C SER A 446 1.21 -7.50 -9.76
N THR A 447 0.00 -7.24 -9.28
CA THR A 447 -0.66 -8.00 -8.21
C THR A 447 -1.11 -9.38 -8.66
N PHE A 448 -1.47 -9.51 -9.94
CA PHE A 448 -1.75 -10.80 -10.54
C PHE A 448 -0.50 -11.69 -10.57
N TYR A 449 0.66 -11.15 -10.95
CA TYR A 449 1.94 -11.85 -10.87
C TYR A 449 2.32 -12.21 -9.43
N HIS A 450 2.04 -11.32 -8.48
CA HIS A 450 2.40 -11.49 -7.08
C HIS A 450 1.74 -12.70 -6.41
N SER A 451 0.41 -12.78 -6.47
CA SER A 451 -0.38 -13.81 -5.77
C SER A 451 -1.70 -14.17 -6.46
N GLY A 452 -2.13 -13.46 -7.51
CA GLY A 452 -3.40 -13.71 -8.18
C GLY A 452 -3.50 -15.10 -8.83
N THR A 453 -2.38 -15.67 -9.28
CA THR A 453 -2.35 -17.00 -9.91
C THR A 453 -2.86 -18.12 -9.00
N GLN A 454 -2.53 -18.08 -7.71
CA GLN A 454 -2.96 -19.09 -6.73
C GLN A 454 -4.48 -19.05 -6.55
N GLY A 455 -5.05 -17.85 -6.42
CA GLY A 455 -6.50 -17.64 -6.36
C GLY A 455 -7.20 -18.11 -7.64
N LEU A 456 -6.62 -17.82 -8.81
CA LEU A 456 -7.20 -18.21 -10.10
C LEU A 456 -7.19 -19.73 -10.29
N LEU A 457 -6.08 -20.39 -9.97
CA LEU A 457 -5.98 -21.86 -10.00
C LEU A 457 -7.06 -22.50 -9.12
N ASN A 458 -7.23 -22.01 -7.90
CA ASN A 458 -8.23 -22.52 -6.97
C ASN A 458 -9.65 -22.30 -7.50
N ALA A 459 -9.95 -21.11 -8.03
CA ALA A 459 -11.27 -20.78 -8.56
C ALA A 459 -11.63 -21.64 -9.79
N VAL A 460 -10.68 -21.87 -10.71
CA VAL A 460 -10.86 -22.76 -11.87
C VAL A 460 -11.05 -24.21 -11.43
N TYR A 461 -10.19 -24.72 -10.55
CA TYR A 461 -10.26 -26.09 -10.05
C TYR A 461 -11.60 -26.40 -9.36
N ASN A 462 -12.10 -25.48 -8.54
CA ASN A 462 -13.36 -25.63 -7.81
C ASN A 462 -14.60 -25.17 -8.60
N GLY A 463 -14.44 -24.82 -9.88
CA GLY A 463 -15.56 -24.47 -10.76
C GLY A 463 -16.29 -23.18 -10.36
N ALA A 464 -15.63 -22.23 -9.70
CA ALA A 464 -16.20 -20.91 -9.45
C ALA A 464 -16.37 -20.15 -10.78
N ARG A 465 -17.47 -19.41 -10.96
CA ARG A 465 -17.81 -18.79 -12.26
C ARG A 465 -18.13 -17.30 -12.11
N PHE A 466 -17.14 -16.48 -12.40
CA PHE A 466 -17.25 -15.02 -12.38
C PHE A 466 -16.34 -14.40 -13.43
N VAL A 467 -16.50 -13.09 -13.66
CA VAL A 467 -15.63 -12.33 -14.58
C VAL A 467 -14.48 -11.74 -13.77
N LEU A 468 -13.24 -12.02 -14.17
CA LEU A 468 -12.05 -11.37 -13.66
C LEU A 468 -11.52 -10.38 -14.69
N VAL A 469 -11.32 -9.13 -14.30
CA VAL A 469 -10.72 -8.08 -15.12
C VAL A 469 -9.33 -7.77 -14.58
N ILE A 470 -8.30 -8.17 -15.32
CA ILE A 470 -6.90 -7.81 -15.04
C ILE A 470 -6.66 -6.43 -15.65
N LEU A 471 -6.41 -5.45 -14.80
CA LEU A 471 -6.17 -4.06 -15.12
C LEU A 471 -4.68 -3.86 -15.37
N ASP A 472 -4.27 -4.04 -16.62
CA ASP A 472 -2.87 -4.08 -17.03
C ASP A 472 -2.38 -2.71 -17.53
N ASN A 473 -1.52 -2.08 -16.74
CA ASN A 473 -0.88 -0.81 -17.08
C ASN A 473 0.65 -0.93 -17.24
N SER A 474 1.17 -2.16 -17.20
CA SER A 474 2.57 -2.54 -17.33
C SER A 474 3.53 -1.85 -16.36
N THR A 475 3.09 -1.52 -15.13
CA THR A 475 3.96 -0.92 -14.09
C THR A 475 3.40 -1.09 -12.67
N THR A 476 4.27 -1.26 -11.68
CA THR A 476 3.86 -1.22 -10.26
C THR A 476 3.71 0.25 -9.81
N ALA A 477 2.56 0.84 -10.08
CA ALA A 477 2.43 2.31 -10.13
C ALA A 477 2.56 3.02 -8.76
N MET A 478 1.81 2.59 -7.74
CA MET A 478 1.73 3.30 -6.46
C MET A 478 3.03 3.25 -5.64
N THR A 479 3.90 2.30 -5.92
CA THR A 479 5.09 2.04 -5.10
C THR A 479 6.37 2.62 -5.67
N GLY A 480 6.31 3.37 -6.80
CA GLY A 480 7.48 3.97 -7.45
C GLY A 480 7.67 3.59 -8.92
N MET A 481 6.64 3.07 -9.60
CA MET A 481 6.65 2.74 -11.04
C MET A 481 7.69 1.68 -11.42
N GLN A 482 7.83 0.64 -10.59
CA GLN A 482 8.76 -0.45 -10.86
C GLN A 482 8.36 -1.26 -12.11
N PRO A 483 9.33 -1.86 -12.82
CA PRO A 483 9.02 -2.78 -13.91
C PRO A 483 8.26 -4.00 -13.38
N THR A 484 7.32 -4.49 -14.17
CA THR A 484 6.61 -5.75 -13.92
C THR A 484 7.25 -6.88 -14.76
N PRO A 485 7.02 -8.16 -14.43
CA PRO A 485 7.54 -9.27 -15.22
C PRO A 485 7.17 -9.23 -16.71
N GLU A 486 6.07 -8.57 -17.08
CA GLU A 486 5.67 -8.39 -18.48
C GLU A 486 6.64 -7.49 -19.25
N THR A 487 7.25 -6.49 -18.61
CA THR A 487 8.17 -5.55 -19.26
C THR A 487 9.43 -6.24 -19.80
N GLY A 488 9.83 -7.37 -19.22
CA GLY A 488 11.09 -8.03 -19.54
C GLY A 488 12.32 -7.17 -19.21
N ILE A 489 12.21 -6.25 -18.26
CA ILE A 489 13.32 -5.40 -17.79
C ILE A 489 13.58 -5.74 -16.32
N THR A 490 14.82 -6.01 -15.97
CA THR A 490 15.23 -6.32 -14.60
C THR A 490 15.45 -5.06 -13.76
N ALA A 491 15.75 -5.24 -12.48
CA ALA A 491 15.81 -4.15 -11.52
C ALA A 491 16.93 -3.13 -11.77
N ASP A 492 18.02 -3.55 -12.41
CA ASP A 492 19.16 -2.74 -12.86
C ASP A 492 19.08 -2.37 -14.36
N GLY A 493 17.93 -2.61 -15.00
CA GLY A 493 17.66 -2.21 -16.38
C GLY A 493 18.16 -3.15 -17.46
N HIS A 494 18.77 -4.30 -17.12
CA HIS A 494 19.18 -5.26 -18.15
C HIS A 494 17.97 -6.00 -18.77
N PRO A 495 18.08 -6.48 -20.03
CA PRO A 495 17.01 -7.24 -20.66
C PRO A 495 16.82 -8.61 -19.99
N GLY A 496 15.63 -8.82 -19.43
CA GLY A 496 15.14 -10.11 -18.94
C GLY A 496 14.19 -10.77 -19.94
N ARG A 497 13.43 -11.77 -19.45
CA ARG A 497 12.39 -12.45 -20.22
C ARG A 497 11.02 -11.86 -19.87
N SER A 498 10.32 -11.33 -20.87
CA SER A 498 8.91 -10.93 -20.72
C SER A 498 8.04 -12.16 -20.46
N LEU A 499 7.16 -12.08 -19.46
CA LEU A 499 6.14 -13.08 -19.14
C LEU A 499 4.78 -12.54 -19.60
N SER A 500 3.99 -13.35 -20.32
CA SER A 500 2.65 -12.96 -20.79
C SER A 500 1.59 -13.32 -19.77
N ILE A 501 0.71 -12.35 -19.45
CA ILE A 501 -0.47 -12.57 -18.61
C ILE A 501 -1.42 -13.56 -19.27
N GLU A 502 -1.59 -13.49 -20.60
CA GLU A 502 -2.46 -14.39 -21.37
C GLU A 502 -2.03 -15.85 -21.22
N GLU A 503 -0.75 -16.14 -21.42
CA GLU A 503 -0.24 -17.51 -21.30
C GLU A 503 -0.27 -17.99 -19.84
N LEU A 504 -0.07 -17.10 -18.87
CA LEU A 504 -0.22 -17.42 -17.45
C LEU A 504 -1.67 -17.77 -17.08
N VAL A 505 -2.63 -16.93 -17.49
CA VAL A 505 -4.07 -17.15 -17.30
C VAL A 505 -4.54 -18.44 -17.97
N LYS A 506 -4.07 -18.69 -19.20
CA LYS A 506 -4.33 -19.93 -19.93
C LYS A 506 -3.72 -21.15 -19.22
N GLY A 507 -2.52 -21.00 -18.68
CA GLY A 507 -1.87 -22.02 -17.85
C GLY A 507 -2.65 -22.36 -16.58
N CYS A 508 -3.42 -21.41 -16.03
CA CYS A 508 -4.35 -21.65 -14.93
C CYS A 508 -5.65 -22.37 -15.34
N GLY A 509 -5.85 -22.68 -16.63
CA GLY A 509 -6.99 -23.44 -17.14
C GLY A 509 -8.20 -22.60 -17.60
N VAL A 510 -8.06 -21.28 -17.69
CA VAL A 510 -9.13 -20.40 -18.20
C VAL A 510 -9.28 -20.56 -19.71
N ARG A 511 -10.52 -20.77 -20.18
CA ARG A 511 -10.85 -20.92 -21.61
C ARG A 511 -11.29 -19.63 -22.29
N TYR A 512 -11.93 -18.73 -21.55
CA TYR A 512 -12.40 -17.45 -22.07
C TYR A 512 -11.41 -16.35 -21.66
N ILE A 513 -10.58 -15.93 -22.61
CA ILE A 513 -9.55 -14.88 -22.42
C ILE A 513 -9.71 -13.84 -23.52
N ARG A 514 -9.85 -12.57 -23.16
CA ARG A 514 -9.91 -11.45 -24.13
C ARG A 514 -9.05 -10.30 -23.65
N VAL A 515 -8.24 -9.75 -24.55
CA VAL A 515 -7.53 -8.48 -24.33
C VAL A 515 -8.42 -7.36 -24.86
N VAL A 516 -8.69 -6.35 -24.04
CA VAL A 516 -9.56 -5.22 -24.36
C VAL A 516 -8.82 -3.90 -24.13
N ASN A 517 -9.10 -2.91 -24.97
CA ASN A 517 -8.60 -1.55 -24.78
C ASN A 517 -9.60 -0.77 -23.90
N PRO A 518 -9.22 -0.34 -22.68
CA PRO A 518 -10.08 0.43 -21.79
C PRO A 518 -10.64 1.72 -22.39
N TYR A 519 -9.93 2.34 -23.34
CA TYR A 519 -10.39 3.58 -23.97
C TYR A 519 -11.54 3.32 -24.97
N ASP A 520 -11.72 2.08 -25.44
CA ASP A 520 -12.93 1.66 -26.14
C ASP A 520 -14.00 1.25 -25.12
N ILE A 521 -14.63 2.26 -24.51
CA ILE A 521 -15.63 2.07 -23.44
C ILE A 521 -16.79 1.18 -23.94
N LYS A 522 -17.27 1.38 -25.17
CA LYS A 522 -18.38 0.60 -25.73
C LYS A 522 -17.99 -0.86 -25.97
N GLY A 523 -16.81 -1.09 -26.53
CA GLY A 523 -16.27 -2.44 -26.69
C GLY A 523 -16.08 -3.14 -25.35
N MET A 524 -15.56 -2.44 -24.35
CA MET A 524 -15.35 -3.01 -23.01
C MET A 524 -16.67 -3.39 -22.32
N ILE A 525 -17.72 -2.56 -22.42
CA ILE A 525 -19.06 -2.91 -21.93
C ILE A 525 -19.54 -4.21 -22.59
N SER A 526 -19.49 -4.26 -23.93
CA SER A 526 -19.97 -5.41 -24.70
C SER A 526 -19.20 -6.70 -24.38
N GLU A 527 -17.87 -6.64 -24.25
CA GLU A 527 -17.07 -7.81 -23.90
C GLU A 527 -17.29 -8.26 -22.45
N THR A 528 -17.53 -7.34 -21.51
CA THR A 528 -17.87 -7.69 -20.11
C THR A 528 -19.22 -8.44 -20.05
N GLU A 529 -20.22 -7.99 -20.81
CA GLU A 529 -21.51 -8.68 -20.93
C GLU A 529 -21.40 -10.06 -21.58
N LYS A 530 -20.56 -10.21 -22.63
CA LYS A 530 -20.28 -11.51 -23.27
C LYS A 530 -19.56 -12.46 -22.32
N ALA A 531 -18.58 -11.96 -21.56
CA ALA A 531 -17.83 -12.72 -20.58
C ALA A 531 -18.77 -13.26 -19.48
N TYR A 532 -19.66 -12.42 -18.94
CA TYR A 532 -20.64 -12.86 -17.94
C TYR A 532 -21.64 -13.87 -18.52
N ARG A 533 -22.15 -13.66 -19.73
CA ARG A 533 -23.01 -14.66 -20.38
C ARG A 533 -22.31 -16.02 -20.54
N TYR A 534 -21.01 -16.02 -20.82
CA TYR A 534 -20.22 -17.26 -20.84
C TYR A 534 -20.15 -17.93 -19.46
N THR A 535 -20.04 -17.17 -18.36
CA THR A 535 -20.01 -17.77 -17.01
C THR A 535 -21.32 -18.46 -16.63
N GLN A 536 -22.45 -18.04 -17.21
CA GLN A 536 -23.78 -18.63 -16.98
C GLN A 536 -24.05 -19.87 -17.84
N GLN A 537 -23.23 -20.17 -18.85
CA GLN A 537 -23.44 -21.35 -19.70
C GLN A 537 -23.21 -22.65 -18.94
N ARG A 538 -23.89 -23.73 -19.37
CA ARG A 538 -23.75 -25.06 -18.74
C ARG A 538 -22.30 -25.56 -18.76
N ASP A 539 -21.64 -25.42 -19.91
CA ASP A 539 -20.22 -25.69 -20.16
C ASP A 539 -19.32 -24.44 -19.97
N GLY A 540 -19.89 -23.37 -19.42
CA GLY A 540 -19.21 -22.16 -19.01
C GLY A 540 -18.26 -22.39 -17.84
N GLY A 541 -17.43 -21.38 -17.57
CA GLY A 541 -16.49 -21.36 -16.45
C GLY A 541 -16.09 -19.93 -16.14
N MET A 542 -14.93 -19.76 -15.51
CA MET A 542 -14.34 -18.44 -15.36
C MET A 542 -14.07 -17.75 -16.70
N ALA A 543 -14.29 -16.44 -16.74
CA ALA A 543 -13.92 -15.57 -17.85
C ALA A 543 -12.90 -14.53 -17.38
N VAL A 544 -11.84 -14.32 -18.16
CA VAL A 544 -10.82 -13.32 -17.88
C VAL A 544 -10.76 -12.29 -19.00
N LEU A 545 -10.85 -11.02 -18.63
CA LEU A 545 -10.61 -9.87 -19.48
C LEU A 545 -9.29 -9.23 -19.05
N ILE A 546 -8.41 -8.91 -20.00
CA ILE A 546 -7.16 -8.19 -19.77
C ILE A 546 -7.35 -6.80 -20.36
N ALA A 547 -7.62 -5.84 -19.49
CA ALA A 547 -7.83 -4.44 -19.81
C ALA A 547 -6.47 -3.74 -19.92
N ARG A 548 -5.83 -3.87 -21.09
CA ARG A 548 -4.44 -3.45 -21.31
C ARG A 548 -4.34 -2.05 -21.87
N TYR A 549 -3.69 -1.16 -21.11
CA TYR A 549 -3.31 0.17 -21.58
C TYR A 549 -2.22 0.77 -20.69
N PRO A 550 -1.12 1.30 -21.25
CA PRO A 550 0.03 1.74 -20.47
C PRO A 550 -0.30 2.88 -19.48
N CYS A 551 0.41 2.92 -18.36
CA CYS A 551 0.25 3.99 -17.37
C CYS A 551 0.54 5.38 -17.96
N VAL A 552 -0.44 6.27 -17.89
CA VAL A 552 -0.37 7.62 -18.49
C VAL A 552 0.68 8.55 -17.86
N ILE A 553 1.12 8.25 -16.64
CA ILE A 553 2.14 9.03 -15.94
C ILE A 553 3.55 8.52 -16.25
N HIS A 554 3.73 7.20 -16.29
CA HIS A 554 5.03 6.56 -16.42
C HIS A 554 5.46 6.35 -17.86
N GLN A 555 4.56 5.87 -18.72
CA GLN A 555 4.89 5.46 -20.08
C GLN A 555 4.45 6.49 -21.12
N LYS A 556 4.70 7.79 -20.85
CA LYS A 556 4.28 8.90 -21.74
C LYS A 556 4.73 8.72 -23.18
N ASP A 557 5.94 8.20 -23.39
CA ASP A 557 6.51 8.02 -24.73
C ASP A 557 5.89 6.84 -25.49
N GLN A 558 5.31 5.86 -24.79
CA GLN A 558 4.61 4.72 -25.40
C GLN A 558 3.15 5.03 -25.73
N LEU A 559 2.61 6.11 -25.15
CA LEU A 559 1.25 6.57 -25.41
C LEU A 559 1.16 7.16 -26.83
N LYS A 560 0.61 6.39 -27.77
CA LYS A 560 0.09 6.93 -29.05
C LYS A 560 -1.24 7.66 -28.84
N ILE A 561 -1.38 8.45 -27.77
CA ILE A 561 -2.58 9.26 -27.56
C ILE A 561 -2.53 10.37 -28.61
N LYS A 562 -3.38 10.27 -29.64
CA LYS A 562 -3.77 11.47 -30.38
C LYS A 562 -4.56 12.32 -29.39
N PRO A 563 -4.07 13.49 -28.95
CA PRO A 563 -4.78 14.31 -27.99
C PRO A 563 -6.14 14.66 -28.58
N ILE A 564 -7.19 14.28 -27.86
CA ILE A 564 -8.57 14.64 -28.15
C ILE A 564 -8.90 15.79 -27.24
N LYS A 565 -8.58 17.00 -27.72
CA LYS A 565 -8.92 18.22 -27.01
C LYS A 565 -10.44 18.35 -27.01
N VAL A 566 -11.01 18.54 -25.83
CA VAL A 566 -12.45 18.68 -25.64
C VAL A 566 -12.79 20.01 -24.99
N GLU A 567 -13.97 20.55 -25.27
CA GLU A 567 -14.55 21.71 -24.60
C GLU A 567 -15.93 21.39 -24.04
N ILE A 568 -16.35 22.15 -23.02
CA ILE A 568 -17.69 22.04 -22.44
C ILE A 568 -18.50 23.23 -22.91
N ARG A 569 -19.62 22.97 -23.59
CA ARG A 569 -20.56 24.01 -23.98
C ARG A 569 -21.36 24.46 -22.76
N HIS A 570 -21.23 25.72 -22.34
CA HIS A 570 -22.05 26.30 -21.27
C HIS A 570 -23.25 27.09 -21.78
N ILE A 571 -23.26 27.47 -23.05
CA ILE A 571 -24.36 28.20 -23.69
C ILE A 571 -24.98 27.29 -24.75
N PRO A 572 -26.25 26.87 -24.63
CA PRO A 572 -26.92 26.07 -25.64
C PRO A 572 -27.04 26.86 -26.94
N PRO A 573 -27.20 26.19 -28.10
CA PRO A 573 -27.53 26.87 -29.34
C PRO A 573 -28.73 27.82 -29.14
N PRO A 574 -28.81 28.98 -29.83
CA PRO A 574 -29.75 30.08 -29.54
C PRO A 574 -31.26 29.76 -29.46
N GLU A 575 -31.67 28.52 -29.76
CA GLU A 575 -33.06 28.08 -29.86
C GLU A 575 -33.61 27.43 -28.57
N LYS A 576 -32.78 27.12 -27.57
CA LYS A 576 -33.22 26.44 -26.33
C LYS A 576 -32.63 27.12 -25.10
N GLY A 577 -33.40 27.96 -24.41
CA GLY A 577 -32.97 28.68 -23.21
C GLY A 577 -32.39 27.78 -22.12
N LEU A 578 -31.48 28.34 -21.31
CA LEU A 578 -30.84 27.66 -20.18
C LEU A 578 -31.74 27.65 -18.95
N PRO A 579 -32.15 26.49 -18.41
CA PRO A 579 -32.66 26.45 -17.05
C PRO A 579 -31.51 26.53 -16.03
N PRO A 580 -31.70 27.23 -14.89
CA PRO A 580 -30.76 27.22 -13.79
C PRO A 580 -30.65 25.83 -13.13
N VAL A 581 -29.50 25.59 -12.51
CA VAL A 581 -29.10 24.32 -11.89
C VAL A 581 -29.99 24.02 -10.67
N LYS A 582 -30.97 23.12 -10.85
CA LYS A 582 -31.76 22.32 -9.88
C LYS A 582 -33.26 22.28 -10.24
N SER A 583 -33.84 21.12 -9.98
CA SER A 583 -35.02 20.46 -10.56
C SER A 583 -36.41 21.05 -10.29
N GLY A 584 -36.54 22.30 -9.84
CA GLY A 584 -37.87 22.92 -9.66
C GLY A 584 -38.35 23.83 -10.80
N ALA A 585 -37.42 24.33 -11.62
CA ALA A 585 -37.66 25.40 -12.59
C ALA A 585 -37.33 25.02 -14.05
N MET A 586 -37.08 23.74 -14.32
CA MET A 586 -36.82 23.25 -15.67
C MET A 586 -38.14 23.17 -16.45
N ASP A 587 -38.14 23.60 -17.72
CA ASP A 587 -39.29 23.36 -18.59
C ASP A 587 -39.57 21.85 -18.63
N ARG A 588 -40.84 21.46 -18.41
CA ARG A 588 -41.27 20.06 -18.44
C ARG A 588 -40.99 19.40 -19.79
N SER A 589 -40.90 20.18 -20.87
CA SER A 589 -40.47 19.68 -22.20
C SER A 589 -39.03 19.16 -22.23
N LEU A 590 -38.21 19.53 -21.24
CA LEU A 590 -36.82 19.13 -21.06
C LEU A 590 -36.65 18.10 -19.93
N LEU A 591 -37.74 17.50 -19.43
CA LEU A 591 -37.70 16.41 -18.46
C LEU A 591 -37.97 15.07 -19.16
N PRO A 592 -37.46 13.95 -18.61
CA PRO A 592 -37.66 12.63 -19.22
C PRO A 592 -39.13 12.23 -19.21
N VAL A 593 -39.63 11.76 -20.35
CA VAL A 593 -41.00 11.24 -20.52
C VAL A 593 -40.94 9.73 -20.68
N TYR A 594 -41.59 9.01 -19.76
CA TYR A 594 -41.69 7.55 -19.77
C TYR A 594 -42.86 7.07 -20.66
N GLN A 595 -42.57 6.13 -21.55
CA GLN A 595 -43.54 5.46 -22.43
C GLN A 595 -43.74 4.01 -21.98
N GLU A 596 -44.91 3.74 -21.40
CA GLU A 596 -45.24 2.42 -20.83
C GLU A 596 -45.22 1.31 -21.88
N GLU A 597 -45.76 1.57 -23.07
CA GLU A 597 -45.90 0.57 -24.15
C GLU A 597 -44.55 0.08 -24.70
N ALA A 598 -43.51 0.91 -24.61
CA ALA A 598 -42.16 0.59 -25.08
C ALA A 598 -41.28 -0.05 -23.99
N CYS A 599 -41.74 -0.11 -22.74
CA CYS A 599 -40.91 -0.51 -21.61
C CYS A 599 -40.81 -2.04 -21.45
N ALA A 600 -39.58 -2.55 -21.35
CA ALA A 600 -39.33 -3.96 -21.04
C ALA A 600 -39.28 -4.30 -19.53
N GLN A 601 -39.59 -3.34 -18.65
CA GLN A 601 -39.55 -3.50 -17.18
C GLN A 601 -38.24 -4.10 -16.62
N CYS A 602 -37.11 -3.69 -17.19
CA CYS A 602 -35.78 -4.23 -16.88
C CYS A 602 -35.05 -3.54 -15.71
N ASP A 603 -35.71 -2.60 -15.02
CA ASP A 603 -35.18 -1.82 -13.88
C ASP A 603 -33.94 -0.94 -14.14
N THR A 604 -33.38 -0.96 -15.37
CA THR A 604 -32.12 -0.25 -15.70
C THR A 604 -32.22 1.26 -15.44
N CYS A 605 -33.31 1.90 -15.81
CA CYS A 605 -33.50 3.34 -15.59
C CYS A 605 -33.56 3.71 -14.10
N MET A 606 -34.16 2.85 -13.27
CA MET A 606 -34.22 3.00 -11.82
C MET A 606 -32.84 2.86 -11.21
N ILE A 607 -32.12 1.78 -11.56
CA ILE A 607 -30.80 1.47 -11.04
C ILE A 607 -29.76 2.54 -11.42
N GLN A 608 -29.78 2.99 -12.67
CA GLN A 608 -28.81 3.95 -13.19
C GLN A 608 -29.13 5.40 -12.79
N CYS A 609 -30.27 5.67 -12.15
CA CYS A 609 -30.66 7.02 -11.77
C CYS A 609 -29.75 7.55 -10.65
N PRO A 610 -28.91 8.58 -10.90
CA PRO A 610 -27.94 9.04 -9.91
C PRO A 610 -28.56 9.70 -8.68
N GLU A 611 -29.81 10.17 -8.79
CA GLU A 611 -30.54 10.87 -7.73
C GLU A 611 -31.72 10.04 -7.19
N GLN A 612 -31.81 8.76 -7.59
CA GLN A 612 -32.91 7.85 -7.20
C GLN A 612 -34.31 8.47 -7.43
N ALA A 613 -34.44 9.22 -8.52
CA ALA A 613 -35.66 9.91 -8.91
C ALA A 613 -36.66 9.00 -9.66
N ILE A 614 -36.32 7.74 -9.92
CA ILE A 614 -37.18 6.79 -10.61
C ILE A 614 -37.50 5.66 -9.65
N SER A 615 -38.77 5.31 -9.50
CA SER A 615 -39.25 4.23 -8.64
C SER A 615 -40.15 3.28 -9.41
N ARG A 616 -40.10 1.99 -9.07
CA ARG A 616 -40.96 0.95 -9.66
C ARG A 616 -42.35 0.96 -9.03
N THR A 617 -43.38 0.78 -9.85
CA THR A 617 -44.79 0.59 -9.46
C THR A 617 -45.32 -0.74 -10.01
N GLU A 618 -46.57 -1.11 -9.68
CA GLU A 618 -47.21 -2.32 -10.21
C GLU A 618 -47.35 -2.32 -11.74
N SER A 619 -47.51 -1.14 -12.35
CA SER A 619 -47.71 -0.97 -13.80
C SER A 619 -46.49 -0.44 -14.56
N GLY A 620 -45.35 -0.15 -13.91
CA GLY A 620 -44.17 0.38 -14.60
C GLY A 620 -43.26 1.21 -13.70
N TYR A 621 -42.95 2.43 -14.14
CA TYR A 621 -42.06 3.35 -13.42
C TYR A 621 -42.67 4.74 -13.29
N VAL A 622 -42.38 5.39 -12.17
CA VAL A 622 -42.74 6.80 -11.91
C VAL A 622 -41.46 7.60 -11.73
N ILE A 623 -41.43 8.79 -12.33
CA ILE A 623 -40.32 9.75 -12.22
C ILE A 623 -40.74 10.86 -11.26
N ASP A 624 -40.01 10.99 -10.15
CA ASP A 624 -40.08 12.12 -9.23
C ASP A 624 -39.30 13.30 -9.85
N TYR A 625 -40.05 14.22 -10.46
CA TYR A 625 -39.48 15.39 -11.12
C TYR A 625 -38.85 16.39 -10.14
N ASP A 626 -39.27 16.40 -8.87
CA ASP A 626 -38.67 17.28 -7.85
C ASP A 626 -37.25 16.83 -7.52
N ARG A 627 -36.95 15.53 -7.65
CA ARG A 627 -35.59 14.97 -7.51
C ARG A 627 -34.81 14.89 -8.82
N CYS A 628 -35.49 14.88 -9.96
CA CYS A 628 -34.87 14.65 -11.26
C CYS A 628 -33.96 15.81 -11.71
N THR A 629 -32.65 15.60 -11.80
CA THR A 629 -31.70 16.63 -12.25
C THR A 629 -31.71 16.90 -13.76
N GLY A 630 -32.56 16.20 -14.54
CA GLY A 630 -32.54 16.29 -16.00
C GLY A 630 -31.24 15.77 -16.62
N CYS A 631 -30.50 14.88 -15.94
CA CYS A 631 -29.18 14.42 -16.40
C CYS A 631 -29.19 13.59 -17.70
N ARG A 632 -30.36 13.11 -18.15
CA ARG A 632 -30.55 12.26 -19.35
C ARG A 632 -29.90 10.87 -19.28
N VAL A 633 -29.37 10.46 -18.12
CA VAL A 633 -28.79 9.11 -17.93
C VAL A 633 -29.82 8.02 -18.20
N CYS A 634 -31.03 8.14 -17.64
CA CYS A 634 -32.10 7.15 -17.86
C CYS A 634 -32.49 6.96 -19.34
N VAL A 635 -32.29 7.97 -20.19
CA VAL A 635 -32.57 7.91 -21.62
C VAL A 635 -31.46 7.16 -22.35
N VAL A 636 -30.20 7.48 -22.05
CA VAL A 636 -29.03 6.84 -22.68
C VAL A 636 -28.92 5.36 -22.26
N GLU A 637 -29.32 5.03 -21.03
CA GLU A 637 -29.25 3.67 -20.51
C GLU A 637 -30.50 2.83 -20.82
N CYS A 638 -31.57 3.40 -21.40
CA CYS A 638 -32.79 2.64 -21.67
C CYS A 638 -32.61 1.72 -22.89
N PRO A 639 -32.64 0.38 -22.73
CA PRO A 639 -32.36 -0.54 -23.85
C PRO A 639 -33.45 -0.53 -24.92
N THR A 640 -34.68 -0.13 -24.58
CA THR A 640 -35.82 -0.06 -25.50
C THR A 640 -36.17 1.36 -25.93
N SER A 641 -35.39 2.35 -25.50
CA SER A 641 -35.71 3.78 -25.74
C SER A 641 -37.09 4.21 -25.22
N ALA A 642 -37.61 3.54 -24.19
CA ALA A 642 -38.90 3.85 -23.56
C ALA A 642 -38.91 5.15 -22.75
N ILE A 643 -37.79 5.86 -22.65
CA ILE A 643 -37.71 7.17 -22.00
C ILE A 643 -37.18 8.16 -23.01
N GLU A 644 -37.98 9.17 -23.34
CA GLU A 644 -37.62 10.22 -24.28
C GLU A 644 -37.23 11.51 -23.57
N MET A 645 -36.15 12.12 -24.00
CA MET A 645 -35.70 13.42 -23.54
C MET A 645 -34.69 13.98 -24.56
N PRO A 646 -34.90 15.18 -25.13
CA PRO A 646 -33.91 15.79 -26.00
C PRO A 646 -32.65 16.20 -25.22
N SER A 647 -31.47 16.10 -25.83
CA SER A 647 -30.26 16.71 -25.26
C SER A 647 -30.37 18.24 -25.35
N VAL A 648 -29.86 18.92 -24.32
CA VAL A 648 -29.71 20.39 -24.33
C VAL A 648 -28.48 20.78 -25.15
N GLY A 649 -27.50 19.88 -25.29
CA GLY A 649 -26.23 20.15 -25.95
C GLY A 649 -25.35 21.14 -25.19
N ALA A 650 -25.63 21.38 -23.91
CA ALA A 650 -24.87 22.26 -23.01
C ALA A 650 -24.90 21.73 -21.56
N CYS A 651 -23.93 22.16 -20.75
CA CYS A 651 -23.77 21.70 -19.37
C CYS A 651 -24.88 22.26 -18.49
N ILE A 652 -25.71 21.38 -17.94
CA ILE A 652 -26.80 21.72 -17.02
C ILE A 652 -26.42 21.65 -15.54
N GLY A 653 -25.15 21.38 -15.21
CA GLY A 653 -24.69 21.29 -13.81
C GLY A 653 -25.14 20.05 -13.03
N CYS A 654 -25.63 18.99 -13.69
CA CYS A 654 -26.12 17.78 -13.01
C CYS A 654 -25.05 17.05 -12.18
N GLY A 655 -23.76 17.24 -12.49
CA GLY A 655 -22.64 16.68 -11.73
C GLY A 655 -22.37 15.18 -11.95
N PHE A 656 -23.06 14.51 -12.89
CA PHE A 656 -22.84 13.09 -13.18
C PHE A 656 -21.38 12.78 -13.52
N CYS A 657 -20.72 13.59 -14.35
CA CYS A 657 -19.30 13.43 -14.69
C CYS A 657 -18.35 13.66 -13.52
N LEU A 658 -18.76 14.39 -12.48
CA LEU A 658 -17.99 14.59 -11.26
C LEU A 658 -18.15 13.41 -10.29
N LYS A 659 -19.39 12.94 -10.11
CA LYS A 659 -19.73 11.90 -9.13
C LYS A 659 -19.44 10.47 -9.60
N ARG A 660 -19.73 10.14 -10.86
CA ARG A 660 -19.68 8.75 -11.38
C ARG A 660 -18.46 8.45 -12.24
N PHE A 661 -17.89 9.46 -12.89
CA PHE A 661 -16.67 9.31 -13.69
C PHE A 661 -15.42 9.88 -13.00
N GLU A 662 -15.59 10.88 -12.12
CA GLU A 662 -14.57 11.36 -11.19
C GLU A 662 -13.22 11.68 -11.86
N CYS A 663 -13.26 12.49 -12.92
CA CYS A 663 -12.04 13.00 -13.53
C CYS A 663 -11.52 14.20 -12.71
N PRO A 664 -10.27 14.20 -12.20
CA PRO A 664 -9.74 15.30 -11.40
C PRO A 664 -9.51 16.59 -12.22
N SER A 665 -9.62 16.51 -13.54
CA SER A 665 -9.63 17.70 -14.42
C SER A 665 -11.01 18.30 -14.63
N LEU A 666 -12.09 17.67 -14.16
CA LEU A 666 -13.41 18.26 -14.17
C LEU A 666 -13.67 18.90 -12.82
N VAL A 667 -13.88 20.22 -12.80
CA VAL A 667 -14.10 20.98 -11.57
C VAL A 667 -15.43 21.72 -11.62
N ARG A 668 -16.02 21.95 -10.44
CA ARG A 668 -17.27 22.67 -10.30
C ARG A 668 -17.00 24.18 -10.20
N ARG A 669 -17.65 24.95 -11.06
CA ARG A 669 -17.66 26.41 -11.05
C ARG A 669 -18.60 26.94 -9.95
N GLU A 670 -18.47 28.24 -9.65
CA GLU A 670 -19.36 28.95 -8.73
C GLU A 670 -20.84 28.90 -9.17
N ASP A 671 -21.09 28.89 -10.48
CA ASP A 671 -22.45 28.78 -11.06
C ASP A 671 -23.04 27.35 -11.01
N GLY A 672 -22.32 26.39 -10.42
CA GLY A 672 -22.71 24.99 -10.29
C GLY A 672 -22.44 24.13 -11.52
N ARG A 673 -21.99 24.71 -12.64
CA ARG A 673 -21.63 23.98 -13.86
C ARG A 673 -20.21 23.42 -13.78
N VAL A 674 -19.88 22.57 -14.75
CA VAL A 674 -18.59 21.89 -14.81
C VAL A 674 -17.69 22.58 -15.81
N GLU A 675 -16.41 22.76 -15.47
CA GLU A 675 -15.36 23.19 -16.40
C GLU A 675 -14.18 22.23 -16.40
N ILE A 676 -13.32 22.36 -17.40
CA ILE A 676 -12.10 21.57 -17.53
C ILE A 676 -10.93 22.39 -16.99
N ASN A 677 -10.31 21.91 -15.91
CA ASN A 677 -9.02 22.41 -15.46
C ASN A 677 -7.92 21.97 -16.44
N ARG A 678 -7.46 22.92 -17.26
CA ARG A 678 -6.43 22.68 -18.29
C ARG A 678 -5.04 22.42 -17.75
N LEU A 679 -4.76 22.76 -16.49
CA LEU A 679 -3.46 22.47 -15.87
C LEU A 679 -3.28 20.97 -15.57
N THR A 680 -4.39 20.25 -15.39
CA THR A 680 -4.35 18.80 -15.06
C THR A 680 -4.89 17.92 -16.18
N CYS A 681 -5.58 18.50 -17.18
CA CYS A 681 -6.16 17.74 -18.29
C CYS A 681 -5.06 17.19 -19.21
N VAL A 682 -5.21 15.93 -19.62
CA VAL A 682 -4.28 15.26 -20.54
C VAL A 682 -4.89 15.01 -21.92
N ASP A 683 -5.98 15.71 -22.26
CA ASP A 683 -6.68 15.62 -23.55
C ASP A 683 -6.98 14.17 -24.01
N CYS A 684 -7.43 13.31 -23.08
CA CYS A 684 -7.76 11.90 -23.37
C CYS A 684 -9.12 11.70 -24.08
N GLY A 685 -9.99 12.71 -24.11
CA GLY A 685 -11.32 12.64 -24.73
C GLY A 685 -12.37 11.77 -24.00
N LEU A 686 -11.99 10.93 -23.03
CA LEU A 686 -12.88 9.94 -22.39
C LEU A 686 -14.18 10.52 -21.83
N CYS A 687 -14.15 11.76 -21.34
CA CYS A 687 -15.33 12.42 -20.78
C CYS A 687 -16.45 12.70 -21.79
N MET A 688 -16.19 12.64 -23.11
CA MET A 688 -17.24 12.81 -24.13
C MET A 688 -18.28 11.69 -24.06
N GLU A 689 -17.84 10.45 -23.86
CA GLU A 689 -18.71 9.27 -23.76
C GLU A 689 -19.51 9.23 -22.44
N VAL A 690 -19.21 10.13 -21.50
CA VAL A 690 -19.83 10.20 -20.17
C VAL A 690 -21.01 11.17 -20.12
N CYS A 691 -20.97 12.24 -20.91
CA CYS A 691 -21.97 13.31 -20.82
C CYS A 691 -23.24 12.98 -21.63
N ALA A 692 -24.27 12.44 -20.97
CA ALA A 692 -25.57 12.16 -21.59
C ALA A 692 -26.30 13.40 -22.16
N GLN A 693 -25.88 14.60 -21.76
CA GLN A 693 -26.37 15.88 -22.28
C GLN A 693 -25.61 16.36 -23.53
N GLU A 694 -24.61 15.62 -24.00
CA GLU A 694 -23.81 15.96 -25.19
C GLU A 694 -23.17 17.36 -25.08
N ALA A 695 -22.86 17.79 -23.85
CA ALA A 695 -22.29 19.09 -23.56
C ALA A 695 -20.78 19.15 -23.82
N ILE A 696 -20.11 18.00 -23.82
CA ILE A 696 -18.67 17.87 -23.99
C ILE A 696 -18.42 17.45 -25.44
N TYR A 697 -17.69 18.26 -26.20
CA TYR A 697 -17.43 18.03 -27.62
C TYR A 697 -15.94 18.15 -27.93
N GLN A 698 -15.49 17.43 -28.95
CA GLN A 698 -14.13 17.55 -29.46
C GLN A 698 -13.95 18.88 -30.19
N VAL A 699 -12.87 19.59 -29.89
CA VAL A 699 -12.40 20.74 -30.67
C VAL A 699 -11.33 20.27 -31.65
N SER A 700 -11.45 20.73 -32.89
CA SER A 700 -10.53 20.44 -34.00
C SER A 700 -9.14 21.03 -33.79
#